data_AF-A0AAV9ZVM6-F1
#
_entry.id   AF-A0AAV9ZVM6-F1
#
_cell.length_a   1.000
_cell.length_b   1.000
_cell.length_c   1.000
_cell.angle_alpha   90.00
_cell.angle_beta   90.00
_cell.angle_gamma   90.00
#
_symmetry.space_group_name_H-M   'P 1'
#
loop_
_entity.id
_entity.type
_entity.pdbx_description
1 polymer ?
#
loop_
_entity_poly.entity_id
_entity_poly.type
_entity_poly.pdbx_seq_one_letter_code
_entity_poly.pdbx_strand_id
1 'polypeptide(L)'
;MIPRAAFAFSLALATTVSAEIYLASRERAIHPPACPDYFNISIYHVNDIHAHLDEITTSGTDCTKPQNGCYGGYARIKSVVDAGRKKAQNSLFLNAGDEFQGTLFYSYYGGEKIADTLNQLSIDAFTLGNHEFDQGDKYLGEFLDNLTMPIICANVDSQDKSINSTVKPYHLFPQYNLAVIAVTTDTIPLISNSDDSTSFADPIKTVQYWADYVRAHEHVERIVALTHVGYEVDIAMAQNTTGIHLIIGGHSHTLLGDMAGAAGPYPTIETNLDGEEVFVITAYRYGEYLGLLDVQFGPNGKVIGVSGGPIHLDNQTAQDADLQAQIKEWRVPFDEFGNEVIGDTTVLLNHNGCKTGECNFGDLICDAMLDYRAAQSAPAGCLLNGGGIRVDIPIGNITRGDVITAFPFGNAVADVSLTGRQLWDIFAGAVSGVSVFNGQPVVTWPQISKGVRVTYNPTTKTLINLEIGQGDEMPTVDFDATYRMVTADYVAGGGDNIMPAQSDIVVLDTLDEVLTAYIQRLGSIDEELQNRVVRVNDTTPILSYSITNVLFSVFVLVASMTTTLRVLSGIDERKMRKDETPYHWQQFLRPLDLWFDDGNIIIQAENTQFRVYRGVLAARSFVFEDMLLFPQPPDSELVEGCPLVQLSDFAVEVAVFLRAIFDSGFFPPFPSRTDYTTVSGVLRLSHKYGVQYLRDRALLHLSAAFPWFNPACGRMVKPSKRTFDRSPDPVCKILVIQLAREVDAPWILPGAFYTLATSYPKLGPQIFQSVTYNGVTSQLSEADQQAFLTGSQMQYASTVDDMLRFLFFSADIVGCTQPVRCQRRRLQAFEAKRQDRLRSSYDPLKIWRKDDWASLNGVCHLCQISMVQAHHETAQRLTNELPNMYGLPSWTVLDTLRKNALGDTFQLLVDVTPS
;
A
#
# COMPACT_ATOMS: atom_id res chain seq x y z
N MET A 1 -51.93 -1.39 52.93
CA MET A 1 -52.64 -2.50 52.26
C MET A 1 -53.41 -1.93 51.09
N ILE A 2 -53.24 -2.54 49.91
CA ILE A 2 -54.10 -2.60 48.71
C ILE A 2 -53.22 -2.52 47.44
N PRO A 3 -53.47 -3.36 46.43
CA PRO A 3 -52.46 -3.94 45.57
C PRO A 3 -52.50 -3.44 44.12
N ARG A 4 -51.56 -3.97 43.34
CA ARG A 4 -51.43 -3.90 41.87
C ARG A 4 -52.71 -4.32 41.14
N ALA A 5 -53.07 -3.57 40.11
CA ALA A 5 -53.79 -4.04 38.93
C ALA A 5 -53.29 -3.27 37.69
N ALA A 6 -52.96 -4.03 36.65
CA ALA A 6 -52.44 -3.59 35.37
C ALA A 6 -53.55 -3.06 34.45
N PHE A 7 -53.20 -2.14 33.54
CA PHE A 7 -53.77 -2.13 32.19
C PHE A 7 -52.76 -1.54 31.20
N ALA A 8 -52.63 -2.25 30.09
CA ALA A 8 -51.68 -2.04 29.01
C ALA A 8 -51.99 -0.78 28.18
N PHE A 9 -50.94 -0.14 27.68
CA PHE A 9 -50.98 0.56 26.39
C PHE A 9 -49.73 0.17 25.60
N SER A 10 -50.00 -0.45 24.46
CA SER A 10 -49.08 -0.85 23.41
C SER A 10 -48.35 0.39 22.86
N LEU A 11 -47.03 0.43 23.02
CA LEU A 11 -46.16 1.36 22.30
C LEU A 11 -45.49 0.58 21.18
N ALA A 12 -45.88 0.87 19.94
CA ALA A 12 -45.14 0.49 18.75
C ALA A 12 -43.78 1.21 18.79
N LEU A 13 -42.72 0.48 19.13
CA LEU A 13 -41.36 0.91 18.85
C LEU A 13 -41.06 0.58 17.39
N ALA A 14 -41.12 1.60 16.53
CA ALA A 14 -40.38 1.60 15.28
C ALA A 14 -38.89 1.73 15.63
N THR A 15 -38.18 0.61 15.68
CA THR A 15 -36.72 0.57 15.74
C THR A 15 -36.17 0.84 14.35
N THR A 16 -35.85 2.09 14.04
CA THR A 16 -34.94 2.41 12.93
C THR A 16 -33.54 2.00 13.36
N VAL A 17 -33.15 0.77 13.02
CA VAL A 17 -31.76 0.32 13.10
C VAL A 17 -31.00 1.08 12.00
N SER A 18 -30.32 2.15 12.36
CA SER A 18 -29.27 2.73 11.53
C SER A 18 -28.02 1.92 11.81
N ALA A 19 -27.73 0.93 10.96
CA ALA A 19 -26.51 0.15 11.05
C ALA A 19 -25.30 1.08 10.80
N GLU A 20 -24.56 1.39 11.86
CA GLU A 20 -23.15 1.75 11.75
C GLU A 20 -22.41 0.49 11.30
N ILE A 21 -22.12 0.39 10.00
CA ILE A 21 -21.24 -0.64 9.45
C ILE A 21 -19.89 -0.50 10.15
N TYR A 22 -19.50 -1.55 10.86
CA TYR A 22 -18.30 -1.64 11.69
C TYR A 22 -17.07 -1.72 10.76
N LEU A 23 -16.61 -0.57 10.25
CA LEU A 23 -15.32 -0.43 9.58
C LEU A 23 -14.19 -0.60 10.61
N ALA A 24 -13.72 -1.84 10.77
CA ALA A 24 -12.48 -2.14 11.46
C ALA A 24 -11.31 -2.14 10.47
N SER A 25 -11.00 -1.00 9.86
CA SER A 25 -9.66 -0.70 9.38
C SER A 25 -9.08 0.38 10.29
N ARG A 26 -7.83 0.21 10.73
CA ARG A 26 -7.15 1.28 11.45
C ARG A 26 -6.99 2.43 10.46
N GLU A 27 -7.63 3.56 10.72
CA GLU A 27 -7.40 4.82 9.98
C GLU A 27 -5.88 5.07 9.85
N ARG A 28 -5.29 4.71 8.71
CA ARG A 28 -4.12 5.40 8.18
C ARG A 28 -4.67 6.58 7.41
N ALA A 29 -5.10 7.59 8.16
CA ALA A 29 -5.31 8.91 7.61
C ALA A 29 -3.95 9.44 7.13
N ILE A 30 -3.63 9.21 5.85
CA ILE A 30 -2.83 10.18 5.12
C ILE A 30 -3.74 11.42 5.09
N HIS A 31 -3.54 12.33 6.03
CA HIS A 31 -4.35 13.54 6.08
C HIS A 31 -4.22 14.29 4.74
N PRO A 32 -5.34 14.78 4.19
CA PRO A 32 -5.35 15.43 2.89
C PRO A 32 -4.40 16.63 2.87
N PRO A 33 -3.58 16.80 1.83
CA PRO A 33 -2.97 18.08 1.57
C PRO A 33 -4.09 19.11 1.35
N ALA A 34 -4.10 20.19 2.12
CA ALA A 34 -4.95 21.34 1.85
C ALA A 34 -4.40 22.12 0.64
N CYS A 35 -4.46 21.53 -0.55
CA CYS A 35 -4.34 22.21 -1.84
C CYS A 35 -5.75 22.60 -2.30
N PRO A 36 -6.02 23.85 -2.70
CA PRO A 36 -7.33 24.22 -3.22
C PRO A 36 -7.67 23.59 -4.59
N ASP A 37 -6.72 22.90 -5.24
CA ASP A 37 -6.92 22.23 -6.53
C ASP A 37 -6.64 20.72 -6.46
N TYR A 38 -7.41 20.01 -5.62
CA TYR A 38 -7.53 18.55 -5.74
C TYR A 38 -8.97 18.18 -6.11
N PHE A 39 -9.11 17.10 -6.87
CA PHE A 39 -10.38 16.55 -7.28
C PHE A 39 -10.63 15.26 -6.49
N ASN A 40 -11.71 15.25 -5.70
CA ASN A 40 -12.13 14.10 -4.92
C ASN A 40 -13.14 13.27 -5.70
N ILE A 41 -12.97 11.96 -5.68
CA ILE A 41 -13.93 11.01 -6.25
C ILE A 41 -13.95 9.71 -5.44
N SER A 42 -15.14 9.20 -5.17
CA SER A 42 -15.33 7.87 -4.59
C SER A 42 -15.45 6.85 -5.70
N ILE A 43 -14.56 5.86 -5.74
CA ILE A 43 -14.58 4.79 -6.73
C ILE A 43 -15.04 3.52 -6.03
N TYR A 44 -16.24 3.07 -6.40
CA TYR A 44 -16.73 1.74 -6.09
C TYR A 44 -16.23 0.78 -7.16
N HIS A 45 -15.87 -0.44 -6.78
CA HIS A 45 -15.54 -1.46 -7.76
C HIS A 45 -15.86 -2.88 -7.30
N VAL A 46 -16.12 -3.73 -8.29
CA VAL A 46 -16.28 -5.18 -8.16
C VAL A 46 -15.48 -5.88 -9.26
N ASN A 47 -15.13 -7.13 -8.99
CA ASN A 47 -14.41 -8.00 -9.90
C ASN A 47 -14.79 -9.46 -9.59
N ASP A 48 -14.76 -10.33 -10.60
CA ASP A 48 -14.89 -11.78 -10.41
C ASP A 48 -16.18 -12.18 -9.67
N ILE A 49 -17.32 -11.57 -10.03
CA ILE A 49 -18.62 -11.87 -9.43
C ILE A 49 -19.08 -13.29 -9.79
N HIS A 50 -18.73 -13.78 -10.97
CA HIS A 50 -18.98 -15.16 -11.38
C HIS A 50 -20.44 -15.62 -11.17
N ALA A 51 -21.38 -14.85 -11.71
CA ALA A 51 -22.81 -15.12 -11.65
C ALA A 51 -23.40 -15.29 -10.23
N HIS A 52 -22.72 -14.85 -9.16
CA HIS A 52 -23.27 -14.80 -7.80
C HIS A 52 -24.22 -13.60 -7.66
N LEU A 53 -25.38 -13.68 -8.31
CA LEU A 53 -26.39 -12.63 -8.25
C LEU A 53 -27.00 -12.54 -6.84
N ASP A 54 -27.21 -13.69 -6.21
CA ASP A 54 -27.77 -13.83 -4.86
C ASP A 54 -26.68 -13.97 -3.79
N GLU A 55 -27.10 -14.00 -2.54
CA GLU A 55 -26.21 -14.12 -1.39
C GLU A 55 -25.58 -15.51 -1.21
N ILE A 56 -24.32 -15.50 -0.79
CA ILE A 56 -23.48 -16.68 -0.67
C ILE A 56 -23.15 -17.00 0.79
N THR A 57 -22.73 -18.22 1.06
CA THR A 57 -22.02 -18.59 2.29
C THR A 57 -20.53 -18.21 2.19
N THR A 58 -19.76 -18.36 3.27
CA THR A 58 -18.29 -18.15 3.23
C THR A 58 -17.56 -19.07 2.26
N SER A 59 -18.18 -20.20 1.86
CA SER A 59 -17.60 -21.12 0.87
C SER A 59 -17.85 -20.68 -0.57
N GLY A 60 -18.75 -19.72 -0.81
CA GLY A 60 -19.17 -19.29 -2.14
C GLY A 60 -20.43 -20.00 -2.66
N THR A 61 -21.02 -20.94 -1.92
CA THR A 61 -22.27 -21.61 -2.31
C THR A 61 -23.50 -20.83 -1.87
N ASP A 62 -24.67 -21.21 -2.37
CA ASP A 62 -25.96 -20.58 -2.02
C ASP A 62 -26.20 -20.50 -0.51
N CYS A 63 -26.56 -19.32 -0.01
CA CYS A 63 -26.88 -19.18 1.41
C CYS A 63 -28.31 -19.61 1.75
N THR A 64 -28.49 -20.87 2.12
CA THR A 64 -29.80 -21.42 2.53
C THR A 64 -30.10 -21.26 4.04
N LYS A 65 -29.08 -20.91 4.84
CA LYS A 65 -29.17 -20.83 6.32
C LYS A 65 -28.60 -19.50 6.83
N PRO A 66 -29.39 -18.40 6.82
CA PRO A 66 -28.90 -17.08 7.21
C PRO A 66 -28.29 -17.00 8.61
N GLN A 67 -28.69 -17.87 9.54
CA GLN A 67 -28.10 -17.96 10.87
C GLN A 67 -26.60 -18.33 10.87
N ASN A 68 -26.09 -18.89 9.78
CA ASN A 68 -24.67 -19.24 9.60
C ASN A 68 -23.86 -18.11 8.95
N GLY A 69 -24.50 -16.98 8.61
CA GLY A 69 -23.90 -15.89 7.84
C GLY A 69 -24.14 -16.03 6.35
N CYS A 70 -24.78 -15.03 5.75
CA CYS A 70 -24.81 -14.83 4.30
C CYS A 70 -24.03 -13.58 3.95
N TYR A 71 -23.42 -13.60 2.78
CA TYR A 71 -22.53 -12.57 2.29
C TYR A 71 -22.84 -12.19 0.85
N GLY A 72 -22.37 -11.04 0.42
CA GLY A 72 -22.47 -10.57 -0.97
C GLY A 72 -23.88 -10.49 -1.54
N GLY A 73 -23.99 -10.78 -2.83
CA GLY A 73 -25.20 -10.62 -3.63
C GLY A 73 -25.43 -9.18 -4.11
N TYR A 74 -25.91 -9.05 -5.34
CA TYR A 74 -26.05 -7.74 -5.99
C TYR A 74 -27.07 -6.82 -5.31
N ALA A 75 -28.05 -7.37 -4.60
CA ALA A 75 -28.97 -6.56 -3.80
C ALA A 75 -28.24 -5.80 -2.68
N ARG A 76 -27.23 -6.39 -2.02
CA ARG A 76 -26.41 -5.67 -1.03
C ARG A 76 -25.51 -4.64 -1.70
N ILE A 77 -24.85 -5.01 -2.79
CA ILE A 77 -23.98 -4.11 -3.58
C ILE A 77 -24.78 -2.86 -3.99
N LYS A 78 -25.95 -3.07 -4.63
CA LYS A 78 -26.85 -2.00 -5.07
C LYS A 78 -27.21 -1.05 -3.94
N SER A 79 -27.66 -1.60 -2.81
CA SER A 79 -28.04 -0.84 -1.63
C SER A 79 -26.90 0.03 -1.09
N VAL A 80 -25.69 -0.52 -0.99
CA VAL A 80 -24.50 0.21 -0.51
C VAL A 80 -24.08 1.30 -1.51
N VAL A 81 -24.00 0.98 -2.81
CA VAL A 81 -23.62 1.93 -3.87
C VAL A 81 -24.64 3.06 -3.96
N ASP A 82 -25.94 2.77 -4.02
CA ASP A 82 -27.00 3.79 -4.12
C ASP A 82 -27.03 4.70 -2.89
N ALA A 83 -26.80 4.14 -1.69
CA ALA A 83 -26.71 4.94 -0.46
C ALA A 83 -25.44 5.80 -0.42
N GLY A 84 -24.32 5.27 -0.93
CA GLY A 84 -23.03 5.95 -1.00
C GLY A 84 -23.02 7.10 -2.01
N ARG A 85 -23.55 6.86 -3.21
CA ARG A 85 -23.66 7.88 -4.28
C ARG A 85 -24.52 9.07 -3.91
N LYS A 86 -25.55 8.89 -3.07
CA LYS A 86 -26.35 10.01 -2.52
C LYS A 86 -25.55 10.93 -1.59
N LYS A 87 -24.43 10.44 -1.04
CA LYS A 87 -23.57 11.18 -0.09
C LYS A 87 -22.31 11.73 -0.76
N ALA A 88 -21.80 11.06 -1.80
CA ALA A 88 -20.62 11.48 -2.53
C ALA A 88 -20.93 12.62 -3.50
N GLN A 89 -20.01 13.58 -3.62
CA GLN A 89 -20.14 14.66 -4.60
C GLN A 89 -19.82 14.17 -6.02
N ASN A 90 -18.78 13.35 -6.15
CA ASN A 90 -18.36 12.70 -7.39
C ASN A 90 -18.13 11.22 -7.08
N SER A 91 -18.60 10.33 -7.96
CA SER A 91 -18.37 8.90 -7.81
C SER A 91 -18.35 8.17 -9.14
N LEU A 92 -17.66 7.05 -9.16
CA LEU A 92 -17.75 6.03 -10.21
C LEU A 92 -18.03 4.66 -9.60
N PHE A 93 -18.73 3.79 -10.31
CA PHE A 93 -18.81 2.37 -10.04
C PHE A 93 -18.28 1.61 -11.26
N LEU A 94 -17.15 0.94 -11.09
CA LEU A 94 -16.43 0.26 -12.15
C LEU A 94 -16.49 -1.25 -11.92
N ASN A 95 -16.62 -2.03 -12.99
CA ASN A 95 -16.63 -3.48 -12.91
C ASN A 95 -15.46 -4.04 -13.73
N ALA A 96 -14.58 -4.78 -13.04
CA ALA A 96 -13.31 -5.27 -13.56
C ALA A 96 -13.42 -6.64 -14.25
N GLY A 97 -14.60 -7.07 -14.70
CA GLY A 97 -14.80 -8.28 -15.50
C GLY A 97 -15.05 -9.56 -14.70
N ASP A 98 -15.29 -10.65 -15.42
CA ASP A 98 -15.72 -11.97 -14.92
C ASP A 98 -17.07 -11.94 -14.19
N GLU A 99 -18.08 -11.51 -14.91
CA GLU A 99 -19.49 -11.66 -14.51
C GLU A 99 -20.03 -13.03 -14.91
N PHE A 100 -19.52 -13.57 -16.01
CA PHE A 100 -19.90 -14.88 -16.51
C PHE A 100 -19.33 -16.01 -15.67
N GLN A 101 -20.00 -17.16 -15.80
CA GLN A 101 -19.65 -18.44 -15.21
C GLN A 101 -19.72 -18.48 -13.68
N GLY A 102 -20.13 -19.60 -13.08
CA GLY A 102 -19.98 -19.80 -11.63
C GLY A 102 -21.19 -20.36 -10.89
N THR A 103 -22.41 -20.06 -11.32
CA THR A 103 -23.64 -20.52 -10.65
C THR A 103 -24.69 -21.03 -11.64
N LEU A 104 -25.78 -21.60 -11.09
CA LEU A 104 -26.95 -21.99 -11.87
C LEU A 104 -27.63 -20.83 -12.61
N PHE A 105 -27.44 -19.57 -12.18
CA PHE A 105 -27.95 -18.42 -12.94
C PHE A 105 -27.37 -18.39 -14.34
N TYR A 106 -26.05 -18.55 -14.48
CA TYR A 106 -25.39 -18.57 -15.79
C TYR A 106 -25.68 -19.88 -16.53
N SER A 107 -25.65 -21.02 -15.83
CA SER A 107 -25.93 -22.32 -16.46
C SER A 107 -27.34 -22.38 -17.06
N TYR A 108 -28.32 -21.73 -16.44
CA TYR A 108 -29.71 -21.73 -16.88
C TYR A 108 -30.07 -20.58 -17.84
N TYR A 109 -29.64 -19.35 -17.54
CA TYR A 109 -30.02 -18.15 -18.32
C TYR A 109 -28.94 -17.61 -19.25
N GLY A 110 -27.72 -18.16 -19.20
CA GLY A 110 -26.56 -17.51 -19.82
C GLY A 110 -26.35 -16.10 -19.28
N GLY A 111 -25.99 -15.17 -20.16
CA GLY A 111 -25.75 -13.76 -19.80
C GLY A 111 -27.01 -12.91 -19.55
N GLU A 112 -28.22 -13.40 -19.80
CA GLU A 112 -29.44 -12.56 -19.81
C GLU A 112 -29.71 -11.93 -18.44
N LYS A 113 -29.78 -12.73 -17.36
CA LYS A 113 -30.08 -12.22 -16.02
C LYS A 113 -28.91 -11.50 -15.36
N ILE A 114 -27.71 -11.75 -15.85
CA ILE A 114 -26.53 -10.95 -15.52
C ILE A 114 -26.71 -9.54 -16.09
N ALA A 115 -27.03 -9.40 -17.39
CA ALA A 115 -27.26 -8.10 -18.02
C ALA A 115 -28.42 -7.33 -17.36
N ASP A 116 -29.55 -7.99 -17.10
CA ASP A 116 -30.69 -7.41 -16.39
C ASP A 116 -30.28 -6.86 -15.00
N THR A 117 -29.38 -7.55 -14.30
CA THR A 117 -28.86 -7.10 -13.01
C THR A 117 -27.91 -5.92 -13.15
N LEU A 118 -26.90 -6.02 -14.01
CA LEU A 118 -25.88 -4.97 -14.21
C LEU A 118 -26.51 -3.63 -14.62
N ASN A 119 -27.54 -3.67 -15.48
CA ASN A 119 -28.29 -2.50 -15.91
C ASN A 119 -29.01 -1.75 -14.77
N GLN A 120 -29.27 -2.41 -13.64
CA GLN A 120 -29.93 -1.81 -12.46
C GLN A 120 -28.95 -1.23 -11.44
N LEU A 121 -27.65 -1.48 -11.60
CA LEU A 121 -26.60 -1.09 -10.64
C LEU A 121 -25.99 0.28 -10.93
N SER A 122 -26.32 0.89 -12.07
CA SER A 122 -25.75 2.15 -12.52
C SER A 122 -24.21 2.11 -12.61
N ILE A 123 -23.65 1.00 -13.12
CA ILE A 123 -22.22 0.85 -13.40
C ILE A 123 -21.82 1.88 -14.47
N ASP A 124 -20.70 2.57 -14.27
CA ASP A 124 -20.22 3.63 -15.16
C ASP A 124 -19.30 3.12 -16.26
N ALA A 125 -18.60 2.00 -16.05
CA ALA A 125 -17.86 1.28 -17.07
C ALA A 125 -17.64 -0.18 -16.67
N PHE A 126 -17.66 -1.07 -17.66
CA PHE A 126 -17.40 -2.50 -17.54
C PHE A 126 -16.23 -2.90 -18.45
N THR A 127 -15.27 -3.65 -17.93
CA THR A 127 -14.26 -4.33 -18.75
C THR A 127 -14.58 -5.80 -18.93
N LEU A 128 -13.99 -6.40 -19.95
CA LEU A 128 -14.09 -7.83 -20.20
C LEU A 128 -13.06 -8.59 -19.36
N GLY A 129 -13.50 -9.63 -18.67
CA GLY A 129 -12.67 -10.69 -18.14
C GLY A 129 -12.54 -11.86 -19.11
N ASN A 130 -11.91 -12.94 -18.67
CA ASN A 130 -11.73 -14.11 -19.51
C ASN A 130 -13.04 -14.92 -19.65
N HIS A 131 -13.86 -14.97 -18.61
CA HIS A 131 -15.08 -15.79 -18.63
C HIS A 131 -16.18 -15.22 -19.52
N GLU A 132 -16.10 -13.94 -19.88
CA GLU A 132 -16.97 -13.33 -20.89
C GLU A 132 -16.88 -14.04 -22.26
N PHE A 133 -15.77 -14.73 -22.54
CA PHE A 133 -15.53 -15.47 -23.79
C PHE A 133 -15.88 -16.96 -23.71
N ASP A 134 -16.44 -17.45 -22.59
CA ASP A 134 -16.63 -18.90 -22.35
C ASP A 134 -17.53 -19.58 -23.39
N GLN A 135 -18.50 -18.85 -23.96
CA GLN A 135 -19.38 -19.36 -25.02
C GLN A 135 -18.98 -18.88 -26.43
N GLY A 136 -17.84 -18.21 -26.55
CA GLY A 136 -17.34 -17.64 -27.80
C GLY A 136 -17.92 -16.25 -28.13
N ASP A 137 -17.30 -15.63 -29.12
CA ASP A 137 -17.44 -14.20 -29.41
C ASP A 137 -18.88 -13.78 -29.75
N LYS A 138 -19.62 -14.64 -30.45
CA LYS A 138 -21.00 -14.34 -30.83
C LYS A 138 -21.90 -14.16 -29.60
N TYR A 139 -21.78 -15.05 -28.62
CA TYR A 139 -22.58 -14.97 -27.39
C TYR A 139 -22.18 -13.79 -26.53
N LEU A 140 -20.87 -13.49 -26.48
CA LEU A 140 -20.38 -12.26 -25.85
C LEU A 140 -21.01 -11.04 -26.51
N GLY A 141 -20.98 -10.94 -27.85
CA GLY A 141 -21.61 -9.85 -28.58
C GLY A 141 -23.10 -9.66 -28.25
N GLU A 142 -23.86 -10.76 -28.22
CA GLU A 142 -25.29 -10.74 -27.84
C GLU A 142 -25.52 -10.24 -26.40
N PHE A 143 -24.62 -10.56 -25.47
CA PHE A 143 -24.64 -10.03 -24.11
C PHE A 143 -24.31 -8.54 -24.07
N LEU A 144 -23.26 -8.11 -24.76
CA LEU A 144 -22.84 -6.70 -24.81
C LEU A 144 -23.92 -5.80 -25.41
N ASP A 145 -24.67 -6.28 -26.41
CA ASP A 145 -25.79 -5.55 -27.02
C ASP A 145 -26.93 -5.26 -26.01
N ASN A 146 -27.04 -6.04 -24.93
CA ASN A 146 -28.06 -5.88 -23.88
C ASN A 146 -27.60 -5.00 -22.71
N LEU A 147 -26.35 -4.56 -22.70
CA LEU A 147 -25.78 -3.73 -21.64
C LEU A 147 -26.00 -2.23 -21.91
N THR A 148 -26.31 -1.49 -20.85
CA THR A 148 -26.63 -0.06 -20.91
C THR A 148 -25.49 0.87 -20.49
N MET A 149 -24.37 0.29 -20.05
CA MET A 149 -23.16 1.02 -19.66
C MET A 149 -22.06 0.91 -20.73
N PRO A 150 -21.09 1.82 -20.75
CA PRO A 150 -19.93 1.71 -21.62
C PRO A 150 -19.12 0.43 -21.37
N ILE A 151 -18.77 -0.27 -22.45
CA ILE A 151 -17.91 -1.45 -22.43
C ILE A 151 -16.53 -1.06 -22.94
N ILE A 152 -15.49 -1.30 -22.14
CA ILE A 152 -14.12 -0.91 -22.47
C ILE A 152 -13.14 -2.07 -22.35
N CYS A 153 -12.30 -2.28 -23.36
CA CYS A 153 -11.16 -3.20 -23.33
C CYS A 153 -10.25 -2.91 -24.53
N ALA A 154 -9.03 -2.45 -24.26
CA ALA A 154 -8.15 -1.83 -25.25
C ALA A 154 -7.26 -2.81 -26.01
N ASN A 155 -7.03 -3.98 -25.44
CA ASN A 155 -6.15 -4.99 -25.99
C ASN A 155 -6.90 -6.14 -26.67
N VAL A 156 -8.19 -5.97 -26.97
CA VAL A 156 -9.00 -6.96 -27.72
C VAL A 156 -9.22 -6.44 -29.13
N ASP A 157 -8.83 -7.25 -30.12
CA ASP A 157 -9.15 -7.03 -31.54
C ASP A 157 -9.93 -8.24 -32.06
N SER A 158 -11.23 -8.04 -32.31
CA SER A 158 -12.17 -9.07 -32.75
C SER A 158 -12.76 -8.71 -34.12
N GLN A 159 -12.93 -9.72 -34.97
CA GLN A 159 -13.71 -9.58 -36.21
C GLN A 159 -15.22 -9.76 -36.00
N ASP A 160 -15.67 -10.14 -34.79
CA ASP A 160 -17.09 -10.13 -34.47
C ASP A 160 -17.64 -8.70 -34.53
N LYS A 161 -18.78 -8.55 -35.19
CA LYS A 161 -19.35 -7.25 -35.48
C LYS A 161 -19.84 -6.54 -34.21
N SER A 162 -20.46 -7.27 -33.29
CA SER A 162 -21.00 -6.67 -32.06
C SER A 162 -19.84 -6.24 -31.17
N ILE A 163 -18.88 -7.13 -30.88
CA ILE A 163 -17.71 -6.83 -30.05
C ILE A 163 -16.96 -5.61 -30.59
N ASN A 164 -16.61 -5.60 -31.88
CA ASN A 164 -15.87 -4.51 -32.51
C ASN A 164 -16.65 -3.18 -32.49
N SER A 165 -17.98 -3.24 -32.62
CA SER A 165 -18.81 -2.02 -32.60
C SER A 165 -19.03 -1.46 -31.20
N THR A 166 -19.10 -2.32 -30.19
CA THR A 166 -19.50 -1.98 -28.82
C THR A 166 -18.30 -1.67 -27.92
N VAL A 167 -17.26 -2.49 -27.97
CA VAL A 167 -16.07 -2.33 -27.11
C VAL A 167 -15.25 -1.12 -27.58
N LYS A 168 -14.79 -0.32 -26.60
CA LYS A 168 -13.90 0.82 -26.82
C LYS A 168 -12.61 0.66 -26.02
N PRO A 169 -11.48 1.26 -26.44
CA PRO A 169 -10.24 1.12 -25.68
C PRO A 169 -10.26 1.84 -24.33
N TYR A 170 -10.94 2.98 -24.27
CA TYR A 170 -11.08 3.77 -23.04
C TYR A 170 -12.43 4.48 -23.02
N HIS A 171 -12.83 4.93 -21.84
CA HIS A 171 -13.97 5.83 -21.65
C HIS A 171 -13.52 7.12 -21.00
N LEU A 172 -14.00 8.25 -21.52
CA LEU A 172 -13.79 9.56 -20.93
C LEU A 172 -14.96 9.89 -20.00
N PHE A 173 -14.64 10.45 -18.85
CA PHE A 173 -15.57 11.11 -17.95
C PHE A 173 -15.26 12.61 -17.93
N PRO A 174 -15.76 13.39 -18.92
CA PRO A 174 -15.38 14.80 -19.07
C PRO A 174 -15.70 15.64 -17.85
N GLN A 175 -16.79 15.30 -17.14
CA GLN A 175 -17.20 15.96 -15.90
C GLN A 175 -16.15 15.86 -14.77
N TYR A 176 -15.25 14.88 -14.86
CA TYR A 176 -14.18 14.63 -13.89
C TYR A 176 -12.77 14.90 -14.45
N ASN A 177 -12.68 15.25 -15.74
CA ASN A 177 -11.43 15.26 -16.51
C ASN A 177 -10.61 13.98 -16.24
N LEU A 178 -11.26 12.83 -16.40
CA LEU A 178 -10.73 11.51 -16.09
C LEU A 178 -10.99 10.55 -17.24
N ALA A 179 -10.02 9.68 -17.52
CA ALA A 179 -10.15 8.57 -18.46
C ALA A 179 -9.96 7.24 -17.72
N VAL A 180 -10.74 6.25 -18.11
CA VAL A 180 -10.53 4.85 -17.71
C VAL A 180 -10.11 4.08 -18.94
N ILE A 181 -8.90 3.55 -18.91
CA ILE A 181 -8.36 2.63 -19.93
C ILE A 181 -8.56 1.23 -19.37
N ALA A 182 -9.01 0.30 -20.19
CA ALA A 182 -9.22 -1.06 -19.73
C ALA A 182 -8.45 -2.09 -20.53
N VAL A 183 -8.02 -3.18 -19.89
CA VAL A 183 -7.38 -4.32 -20.56
C VAL A 183 -7.77 -5.63 -19.88
N THR A 184 -7.72 -6.71 -20.64
CA THR A 184 -7.95 -8.07 -20.17
C THR A 184 -6.69 -8.93 -20.34
N THR A 185 -6.68 -10.13 -19.78
CA THR A 185 -5.55 -11.06 -19.87
C THR A 185 -5.34 -11.51 -21.32
N ASP A 186 -4.08 -11.56 -21.78
CA ASP A 186 -3.72 -12.05 -23.11
C ASP A 186 -3.70 -13.58 -23.21
N THR A 187 -4.01 -14.25 -22.09
CA THR A 187 -4.08 -15.72 -21.99
C THR A 187 -5.45 -16.31 -22.32
N ILE A 188 -6.46 -15.49 -22.65
CA ILE A 188 -7.83 -15.93 -22.97
C ILE A 188 -7.90 -17.13 -23.93
N PRO A 189 -7.12 -17.19 -25.03
CA PRO A 189 -7.15 -18.36 -25.93
C PRO A 189 -6.75 -19.69 -25.29
N LEU A 190 -6.16 -19.67 -24.09
CA LEU A 190 -5.75 -20.85 -23.34
C LEU A 190 -6.73 -21.24 -22.23
N ILE A 191 -7.56 -20.29 -21.77
CA ILE A 191 -8.38 -20.42 -20.55
C ILE A 191 -9.87 -20.16 -20.77
N SER A 192 -10.27 -19.83 -22.00
CA SER A 192 -11.65 -19.64 -22.44
C SER A 192 -11.78 -19.95 -23.95
N ASN A 193 -12.93 -19.65 -24.55
CA ASN A 193 -13.31 -20.11 -25.89
C ASN A 193 -13.47 -18.97 -26.91
N SER A 194 -12.58 -17.96 -26.89
CA SER A 194 -12.57 -16.90 -27.91
C SER A 194 -12.37 -17.48 -29.31
N ASP A 195 -13.01 -16.89 -30.32
CA ASP A 195 -12.87 -17.33 -31.71
C ASP A 195 -11.44 -17.07 -32.24
N ASP A 196 -10.97 -17.89 -33.19
CA ASP A 196 -9.66 -17.72 -33.87
C ASP A 196 -9.49 -16.33 -34.53
N SER A 197 -10.61 -15.64 -34.80
CA SER A 197 -10.63 -14.29 -35.36
C SER A 197 -10.44 -13.18 -34.33
N THR A 198 -10.19 -13.53 -33.07
CA THR A 198 -10.01 -12.59 -31.97
C THR A 198 -8.63 -12.75 -31.37
N SER A 199 -7.98 -11.61 -31.18
CA SER A 199 -6.61 -11.54 -30.71
C SER A 199 -6.47 -10.60 -29.52
N PHE A 200 -5.51 -10.93 -28.66
CA PHE A 200 -5.27 -10.24 -27.41
C PHE A 200 -3.84 -9.72 -27.39
N ALA A 201 -3.68 -8.40 -27.32
CA ALA A 201 -2.37 -7.76 -27.24
C ALA A 201 -1.83 -7.74 -25.81
N ASP A 202 -0.50 -7.62 -25.68
CA ASP A 202 0.19 -7.45 -24.40
C ASP A 202 -0.46 -6.32 -23.58
N PRO A 203 -0.99 -6.61 -22.37
CA PRO A 203 -1.80 -5.65 -21.63
C PRO A 203 -0.98 -4.44 -21.15
N ILE A 204 0.27 -4.65 -20.71
CA ILE A 204 1.13 -3.58 -20.17
C ILE A 204 1.49 -2.58 -21.27
N LYS A 205 1.93 -3.08 -22.43
CA LYS A 205 2.25 -2.22 -23.58
C LYS A 205 1.03 -1.49 -24.11
N THR A 206 -0.13 -2.15 -24.10
CA THR A 206 -1.39 -1.56 -24.55
C THR A 206 -1.84 -0.43 -23.63
N VAL A 207 -1.78 -0.65 -22.32
CA VAL A 207 -2.10 0.38 -21.32
C VAL A 207 -1.18 1.60 -21.46
N GLN A 208 0.14 1.40 -21.61
CA GLN A 208 1.08 2.49 -21.84
C GLN A 208 0.72 3.29 -23.10
N TYR A 209 0.48 2.60 -24.22
CA TYR A 209 0.12 3.25 -25.49
C TYR A 209 -1.13 4.13 -25.36
N TRP A 210 -2.18 3.61 -24.74
CA TRP A 210 -3.43 4.36 -24.58
C TRP A 210 -3.32 5.48 -23.54
N ALA A 211 -2.49 5.34 -22.50
CA ALA A 211 -2.22 6.42 -21.55
C ALA A 211 -1.53 7.61 -22.25
N ASP A 212 -0.53 7.32 -23.08
CA ASP A 212 0.14 8.33 -23.90
C ASP A 212 -0.82 8.96 -24.91
N TYR A 213 -1.66 8.14 -25.56
CA TYR A 213 -2.66 8.61 -26.51
C TYR A 213 -3.66 9.57 -25.86
N VAL A 214 -4.26 9.18 -24.73
CA VAL A 214 -5.26 9.99 -24.00
C VAL A 214 -4.66 11.32 -23.55
N ARG A 215 -3.43 11.33 -23.05
CA ARG A 215 -2.75 12.58 -22.67
C ARG A 215 -2.50 13.48 -23.87
N ALA A 216 -1.97 12.92 -24.96
CA ALA A 216 -1.58 13.68 -26.13
C ALA A 216 -2.77 14.23 -26.93
N HIS A 217 -3.87 13.48 -27.02
CA HIS A 217 -4.99 13.78 -27.92
C HIS A 217 -6.28 14.22 -27.21
N GLU A 218 -6.57 13.66 -26.04
CA GLU A 218 -7.77 14.02 -25.26
C GLU A 218 -7.49 15.09 -24.22
N HIS A 219 -6.21 15.36 -23.95
CA HIS A 219 -5.75 16.34 -22.94
C HIS A 219 -6.27 16.05 -21.53
N VAL A 220 -6.44 14.76 -21.22
CA VAL A 220 -6.88 14.26 -19.92
C VAL A 220 -5.67 13.76 -19.12
N GLU A 221 -5.55 14.22 -17.88
CA GLU A 221 -4.39 13.92 -17.02
C GLU A 221 -4.68 12.83 -15.97
N ARG A 222 -5.93 12.70 -15.50
CA ARG A 222 -6.34 11.63 -14.57
C ARG A 222 -6.63 10.37 -15.36
N ILE A 223 -5.75 9.38 -15.26
CA ILE A 223 -5.88 8.11 -15.99
C ILE A 223 -5.90 6.98 -14.98
N VAL A 224 -6.94 6.16 -15.07
CA VAL A 224 -7.14 4.95 -14.27
C VAL A 224 -7.06 3.75 -15.21
N ALA A 225 -6.35 2.70 -14.82
CA ALA A 225 -6.41 1.41 -15.48
C ALA A 225 -7.46 0.52 -14.79
N LEU A 226 -8.40 -0.03 -15.56
CA LEU A 226 -9.38 -1.04 -15.12
C LEU A 226 -9.02 -2.36 -15.79
N THR A 227 -8.57 -3.34 -15.02
CA THR A 227 -7.85 -4.49 -15.57
C THR A 227 -8.48 -5.81 -15.16
N HIS A 228 -8.38 -6.80 -16.05
CA HIS A 228 -8.69 -8.19 -15.75
C HIS A 228 -7.49 -9.08 -16.13
N VAL A 229 -6.35 -8.83 -15.49
CA VAL A 229 -5.06 -9.45 -15.84
C VAL A 229 -4.41 -10.22 -14.68
N GLY A 230 -4.94 -10.06 -13.47
CA GLY A 230 -4.42 -10.66 -12.25
C GLY A 230 -3.45 -9.74 -11.52
N TYR A 231 -3.49 -9.82 -10.19
CA TYR A 231 -2.79 -8.92 -9.28
C TYR A 231 -1.28 -8.81 -9.50
N GLU A 232 -0.60 -9.90 -9.84
CA GLU A 232 0.86 -9.86 -10.12
C GLU A 232 1.16 -9.12 -11.42
N VAL A 233 0.29 -9.24 -12.42
CA VAL A 233 0.40 -8.49 -13.68
C VAL A 233 0.03 -7.03 -13.46
N ASP A 234 -0.92 -6.73 -12.56
CA ASP A 234 -1.22 -5.35 -12.15
C ASP A 234 -0.04 -4.68 -11.44
N ILE A 235 0.65 -5.39 -10.54
CA ILE A 235 1.91 -4.92 -9.93
C ILE A 235 2.96 -4.67 -11.00
N ALA A 236 3.16 -5.63 -11.92
CA ALA A 236 4.11 -5.47 -13.01
C ALA A 236 3.72 -4.29 -13.92
N MET A 237 2.44 -4.06 -14.17
CA MET A 237 1.94 -2.92 -14.93
C MET A 237 2.25 -1.60 -14.22
N ALA A 238 1.99 -1.52 -12.92
CA ALA A 238 2.33 -0.35 -12.11
C ALA A 238 3.82 -0.02 -12.19
N GLN A 239 4.69 -1.03 -12.16
CA GLN A 239 6.14 -0.87 -12.19
C GLN A 239 6.71 -0.54 -13.58
N ASN A 240 6.04 -0.98 -14.65
CA ASN A 240 6.56 -0.91 -16.03
C ASN A 240 5.82 0.10 -16.92
N THR A 241 4.98 0.96 -16.34
CA THR A 241 4.29 2.03 -17.07
C THR A 241 4.69 3.41 -16.53
N THR A 242 4.26 4.46 -17.24
CA THR A 242 4.27 5.84 -16.77
C THR A 242 2.88 6.42 -16.88
N GLY A 243 2.59 7.42 -16.06
CA GLY A 243 1.42 8.27 -16.27
C GLY A 243 0.05 7.73 -15.87
N ILE A 244 0.02 6.55 -15.25
CA ILE A 244 -1.16 6.00 -14.57
C ILE A 244 -0.85 5.95 -13.09
N HIS A 245 -1.84 6.29 -12.27
CA HIS A 245 -1.66 6.39 -10.82
C HIS A 245 -2.65 5.53 -10.02
N LEU A 246 -3.59 4.88 -10.68
CA LEU A 246 -4.53 3.95 -10.06
C LEU A 246 -4.83 2.79 -11.02
N ILE A 247 -4.71 1.56 -10.51
CA ILE A 247 -5.05 0.31 -11.19
C ILE A 247 -6.11 -0.41 -10.35
N ILE A 248 -7.19 -0.80 -11.00
CA ILE A 248 -8.34 -1.50 -10.40
C ILE A 248 -8.46 -2.85 -11.12
N GLY A 249 -8.07 -3.93 -10.43
CA GLY A 249 -7.88 -5.25 -11.04
C GLY A 249 -8.94 -6.29 -10.68
N GLY A 250 -8.87 -7.42 -11.38
CA GLY A 250 -9.63 -8.66 -11.19
C GLY A 250 -8.80 -9.91 -11.54
N HIS A 251 -9.45 -11.00 -11.93
CA HIS A 251 -8.90 -12.28 -12.43
C HIS A 251 -8.29 -13.19 -11.36
N SER A 252 -7.42 -12.65 -10.51
CA SER A 252 -6.66 -13.45 -9.54
C SER A 252 -7.41 -13.73 -8.24
N HIS A 253 -8.64 -13.21 -8.09
CA HIS A 253 -9.43 -13.27 -6.87
C HIS A 253 -8.69 -12.75 -5.63
N THR A 254 -7.82 -11.75 -5.79
CA THR A 254 -6.96 -11.29 -4.70
C THR A 254 -7.76 -10.45 -3.71
N LEU A 255 -7.78 -10.87 -2.43
CA LEU A 255 -8.26 -10.04 -1.33
C LEU A 255 -7.12 -9.12 -0.86
N LEU A 256 -7.37 -7.81 -0.81
CA LEU A 256 -6.46 -6.81 -0.26
C LEU A 256 -7.10 -6.10 0.93
N GLY A 257 -6.33 -5.80 1.97
CA GLY A 257 -6.79 -5.09 3.16
C GLY A 257 -6.10 -5.58 4.44
N ASP A 258 -6.69 -5.25 5.58
CA ASP A 258 -6.14 -5.59 6.91
C ASP A 258 -6.74 -6.87 7.52
N MET A 259 -7.65 -7.55 6.80
CA MET A 259 -8.35 -8.75 7.26
C MET A 259 -7.52 -10.02 7.08
N ALA A 260 -7.90 -11.08 7.80
CA ALA A 260 -7.28 -12.39 7.64
C ALA A 260 -7.49 -12.91 6.20
N GLY A 261 -6.43 -13.49 5.62
CA GLY A 261 -6.46 -14.00 4.24
C GLY A 261 -6.15 -12.95 3.17
N ALA A 262 -6.02 -11.66 3.53
CA ALA A 262 -5.57 -10.65 2.59
C ALA A 262 -4.11 -10.89 2.15
N ALA A 263 -3.85 -10.78 0.85
CA ALA A 263 -2.52 -10.95 0.26
C ALA A 263 -1.61 -9.74 0.48
N GLY A 264 -2.19 -8.56 0.70
CA GLY A 264 -1.48 -7.30 0.85
C GLY A 264 -2.40 -6.17 1.34
N PRO A 265 -1.86 -4.96 1.54
CA PRO A 265 -2.66 -3.81 1.94
C PRO A 265 -3.63 -3.37 0.83
N TYR A 266 -4.70 -2.67 1.20
CA TYR A 266 -5.57 -1.97 0.26
C TYR A 266 -5.41 -0.46 0.46
N PRO A 267 -4.92 0.29 -0.55
CA PRO A 267 -4.28 -0.18 -1.78
C PRO A 267 -2.87 -0.74 -1.55
N THR A 268 -2.41 -1.59 -2.47
CA THR A 268 -0.99 -1.87 -2.67
C THR A 268 -0.35 -0.69 -3.38
N ILE A 269 0.87 -0.31 -2.96
CA ILE A 269 1.57 0.86 -3.51
C ILE A 269 2.85 0.37 -4.17
N GLU A 270 2.96 0.67 -5.46
CA GLU A 270 4.12 0.37 -6.27
C GLU A 270 4.73 1.65 -6.83
N THR A 271 5.97 1.57 -7.30
CA THR A 271 6.68 2.70 -7.93
C THR A 271 6.82 2.45 -9.42
N ASN A 272 6.38 3.41 -10.24
CA ASN A 272 6.44 3.33 -11.69
C ASN A 272 7.80 3.79 -12.25
N LEU A 273 7.93 3.80 -13.59
CA LEU A 273 9.19 4.16 -14.26
C LEU A 273 9.62 5.63 -14.05
N ASP A 274 8.69 6.51 -13.68
CA ASP A 274 8.96 7.92 -13.34
C ASP A 274 9.32 8.13 -11.86
N GLY A 275 9.38 7.05 -11.06
CA GLY A 275 9.59 7.13 -9.61
C GLY A 275 8.36 7.59 -8.83
N GLU A 276 7.17 7.50 -9.42
CA GLU A 276 5.90 7.94 -8.84
C GLU A 276 5.13 6.76 -8.23
N GLU A 277 4.35 7.03 -7.17
CA GLU A 277 3.48 6.03 -6.56
C GLU A 277 2.28 5.71 -7.45
N VAL A 278 1.98 4.41 -7.58
CA VAL A 278 0.81 3.87 -8.27
C VAL A 278 0.07 2.95 -7.31
N PHE A 279 -1.24 3.15 -7.21
CA PHE A 279 -2.09 2.44 -6.28
C PHE A 279 -2.80 1.29 -7.00
N VAL A 280 -2.66 0.07 -6.50
CA VAL A 280 -3.30 -1.15 -7.05
C VAL A 280 -4.37 -1.64 -6.06
N ILE A 281 -5.60 -1.86 -6.55
CA ILE A 281 -6.74 -2.34 -5.75
C ILE A 281 -7.46 -3.49 -6.45
N THR A 282 -7.98 -4.42 -5.65
CA THR A 282 -8.89 -5.52 -6.04
C THR A 282 -9.89 -5.76 -4.91
N ALA A 283 -11.04 -6.37 -5.19
CA ALA A 283 -12.14 -6.59 -4.23
C ALA A 283 -12.52 -8.07 -4.08
N TYR A 284 -11.52 -8.96 -4.05
CA TYR A 284 -11.68 -10.40 -3.87
C TYR A 284 -12.52 -11.05 -4.98
N ARG A 285 -13.69 -11.62 -4.70
CA ARG A 285 -14.57 -12.33 -5.65
C ARG A 285 -15.99 -12.48 -5.12
N TYR A 286 -16.89 -12.94 -6.00
CA TYR A 286 -18.28 -13.37 -5.72
C TYR A 286 -19.19 -12.30 -5.12
N GLY A 287 -18.72 -11.05 -5.11
CA GLY A 287 -19.40 -9.94 -4.47
C GLY A 287 -19.40 -10.02 -2.94
N GLU A 288 -18.57 -10.87 -2.32
CA GLU A 288 -18.44 -10.89 -0.84
C GLU A 288 -17.97 -9.53 -0.31
N TYR A 289 -17.11 -8.87 -1.06
CA TYR A 289 -16.63 -7.53 -0.80
C TYR A 289 -17.00 -6.58 -1.94
N LEU A 290 -17.36 -5.36 -1.57
CA LEU A 290 -17.45 -4.22 -2.49
C LEU A 290 -16.25 -3.31 -2.26
N GLY A 291 -15.40 -3.14 -3.27
CA GLY A 291 -14.30 -2.20 -3.20
C GLY A 291 -14.82 -0.76 -3.10
N LEU A 292 -14.28 0.02 -2.15
CA LEU A 292 -14.49 1.47 -2.08
C LEU A 292 -13.15 2.16 -1.83
N LEU A 293 -12.75 3.03 -2.77
CA LEU A 293 -11.59 3.90 -2.62
C LEU A 293 -12.01 5.35 -2.86
N ASP A 294 -11.88 6.19 -1.83
CA ASP A 294 -11.93 7.63 -1.97
C ASP A 294 -10.55 8.12 -2.41
N VAL A 295 -10.49 8.72 -3.60
CA VAL A 295 -9.25 9.14 -4.24
C VAL A 295 -9.21 10.65 -4.35
N GLN A 296 -8.05 11.22 -4.04
CA GLN A 296 -7.74 12.62 -4.24
C GLN A 296 -6.73 12.73 -5.37
N PHE A 297 -7.19 13.27 -6.49
CA PHE A 297 -6.31 13.57 -7.63
C PHE A 297 -5.80 15.00 -7.51
N GLY A 298 -4.49 15.18 -7.59
CA GLY A 298 -3.86 16.49 -7.74
C GLY A 298 -4.14 17.14 -9.11
N PRO A 299 -3.59 18.35 -9.33
CA PRO A 299 -3.80 19.08 -10.57
C PRO A 299 -3.25 18.36 -11.79
N ASN A 300 -2.16 17.61 -11.65
CA ASN A 300 -1.47 16.90 -12.75
C ASN A 300 -1.97 15.45 -12.96
N GLY A 301 -3.17 15.13 -12.46
CA GLY A 301 -3.74 13.79 -12.53
C GLY A 301 -3.15 12.73 -11.57
N LYS A 302 -2.12 13.08 -10.80
CA LYS A 302 -1.51 12.21 -9.78
C LYS A 302 -2.44 11.95 -8.61
N VAL A 303 -2.42 10.73 -8.06
CA VAL A 303 -3.07 10.45 -6.78
C VAL A 303 -2.21 11.02 -5.65
N ILE A 304 -2.78 11.91 -4.83
CA ILE A 304 -2.10 12.58 -3.70
C ILE A 304 -2.68 12.19 -2.34
N GLY A 305 -3.73 11.38 -2.33
CA GLY A 305 -4.40 10.90 -1.13
C GLY A 305 -5.41 9.82 -1.47
N VAL A 306 -5.47 8.81 -0.60
CA VAL A 306 -6.43 7.71 -0.69
C VAL A 306 -6.96 7.37 0.68
N SER A 307 -8.23 6.99 0.75
CA SER A 307 -8.83 6.35 1.92
C SER A 307 -9.89 5.35 1.48
N GLY A 308 -10.22 4.40 2.34
CA GLY A 308 -11.23 3.38 2.03
C GLY A 308 -10.68 1.98 2.25
N GLY A 309 -11.36 1.01 1.66
CA GLY A 309 -11.13 -0.41 1.86
C GLY A 309 -12.27 -1.22 1.26
N PRO A 310 -12.08 -2.53 1.06
CA PRO A 310 -13.17 -3.40 0.68
C PRO A 310 -14.20 -3.48 1.81
N ILE A 311 -15.46 -3.24 1.48
CA ILE A 311 -16.61 -3.32 2.39
C ILE A 311 -17.09 -4.77 2.39
N HIS A 312 -16.97 -5.45 3.52
CA HIS A 312 -17.52 -6.79 3.69
C HIS A 312 -19.05 -6.73 3.72
N LEU A 313 -19.70 -7.38 2.75
CA LEU A 313 -21.15 -7.36 2.61
C LEU A 313 -21.74 -8.56 3.35
N ASP A 314 -22.16 -8.38 4.60
CA ASP A 314 -22.70 -9.44 5.47
C ASP A 314 -24.22 -9.31 5.70
N ASN A 315 -24.78 -10.15 6.57
CA ASN A 315 -26.18 -10.09 7.02
C ASN A 315 -26.64 -8.75 7.61
N GLN A 316 -25.72 -7.89 8.05
CA GLN A 316 -26.06 -6.57 8.60
C GLN A 316 -26.19 -5.52 7.50
N THR A 317 -25.68 -5.83 6.30
CA THR A 317 -25.76 -4.97 5.14
C THR A 317 -27.15 -5.07 4.51
N ALA A 318 -27.83 -3.94 4.36
CA ALA A 318 -29.16 -3.89 3.80
C ALA A 318 -29.16 -4.34 2.33
N GLN A 319 -30.18 -5.11 1.93
CA GLN A 319 -30.43 -5.51 0.55
C GLN A 319 -31.43 -4.54 -0.11
N ASP A 320 -31.23 -4.28 -1.40
CA ASP A 320 -32.25 -3.66 -2.25
C ASP A 320 -33.42 -4.64 -2.43
N ALA A 321 -34.62 -4.24 -1.98
CA ALA A 321 -35.75 -5.14 -1.88
C ALA A 321 -36.31 -5.57 -3.24
N ASP A 322 -36.27 -4.67 -4.24
CA ASP A 322 -36.83 -4.92 -5.56
C ASP A 322 -35.91 -5.84 -6.36
N LEU A 323 -34.60 -5.55 -6.37
CA LEU A 323 -33.62 -6.42 -7.02
C LEU A 323 -33.57 -7.80 -6.35
N GLN A 324 -33.62 -7.88 -5.02
CA GLN A 324 -33.66 -9.17 -4.33
C GLN A 324 -34.92 -9.98 -4.66
N ALA A 325 -36.07 -9.32 -4.84
CA ALA A 325 -37.30 -10.00 -5.23
C ALA A 325 -37.20 -10.59 -6.65
N GLN A 326 -36.61 -9.85 -7.59
CA GLN A 326 -36.36 -10.32 -8.96
C GLN A 326 -35.40 -11.50 -8.98
N ILE A 327 -34.28 -11.40 -8.26
CA ILE A 327 -33.29 -12.49 -8.16
C ILE A 327 -33.97 -13.76 -7.64
N LYS A 328 -34.76 -13.67 -6.56
CA LYS A 328 -35.53 -14.80 -6.03
C LYS A 328 -36.54 -15.37 -7.03
N GLU A 329 -37.22 -14.54 -7.80
CA GLU A 329 -38.12 -15.00 -8.86
C GLU A 329 -37.36 -15.76 -9.94
N TRP A 330 -36.20 -15.26 -10.36
CA TRP A 330 -35.36 -15.91 -11.36
C TRP A 330 -34.78 -17.25 -10.88
N ARG A 331 -34.65 -17.47 -9.56
CA ARG A 331 -34.22 -18.77 -9.01
C ARG A 331 -35.25 -19.88 -9.14
N VAL A 332 -36.54 -19.53 -9.08
CA VAL A 332 -37.65 -20.51 -9.01
C VAL A 332 -37.55 -21.65 -10.05
N PRO A 333 -37.21 -21.40 -11.33
CA PRO A 333 -37.17 -22.46 -12.34
C PRO A 333 -36.10 -23.54 -12.13
N PHE A 334 -35.01 -23.24 -11.40
CA PHE A 334 -33.93 -24.19 -11.15
C PHE A 334 -33.77 -24.55 -9.66
N ASP A 335 -34.48 -23.90 -8.74
CA ASP A 335 -34.35 -24.16 -7.30
C ASP A 335 -34.72 -25.61 -6.92
N GLU A 336 -35.73 -26.23 -7.54
CA GLU A 336 -36.04 -27.64 -7.27
C GLU A 336 -34.87 -28.56 -7.64
N PHE A 337 -34.26 -28.31 -8.79
CA PHE A 337 -33.11 -29.05 -9.29
C PHE A 337 -31.84 -28.79 -8.46
N GLY A 338 -31.57 -27.53 -8.13
CA GLY A 338 -30.40 -27.11 -7.38
C GLY A 338 -30.45 -27.52 -5.90
N ASN A 339 -31.61 -27.44 -5.25
CA ASN A 339 -31.76 -27.76 -3.83
C ASN A 339 -31.91 -29.26 -3.53
N GLU A 340 -31.88 -30.13 -4.54
CA GLU A 340 -31.90 -31.57 -4.33
C GLU A 340 -30.69 -31.97 -3.47
N VAL A 341 -30.96 -32.51 -2.27
CA VAL A 341 -29.92 -33.04 -1.38
C VAL A 341 -29.46 -34.39 -1.94
N ILE A 342 -28.19 -34.47 -2.31
CA ILE A 342 -27.58 -35.64 -2.96
C ILE A 342 -26.72 -36.46 -1.99
N GLY A 343 -26.40 -35.92 -0.82
CA GLY A 343 -25.66 -36.58 0.24
C GLY A 343 -25.33 -35.61 1.37
N ASP A 344 -24.40 -36.00 2.24
CA ASP A 344 -23.84 -35.12 3.26
C ASP A 344 -22.32 -35.30 3.39
N THR A 345 -21.65 -34.33 4.00
CA THR A 345 -20.24 -34.43 4.37
C THR A 345 -20.00 -34.02 5.81
N THR A 346 -19.10 -34.74 6.47
CA THR A 346 -18.67 -34.50 7.85
C THR A 346 -17.40 -33.64 7.93
N VAL A 347 -16.77 -33.38 6.79
CA VAL A 347 -15.54 -32.60 6.63
C VAL A 347 -15.79 -31.43 5.66
N LEU A 348 -14.97 -30.38 5.74
CA LEU A 348 -15.00 -29.33 4.71
C LEU A 348 -14.37 -29.89 3.44
N LEU A 349 -15.10 -29.91 2.33
CA LEU A 349 -14.51 -30.21 1.02
C LEU A 349 -13.88 -28.93 0.49
N ASN A 350 -12.56 -28.83 0.68
CA ASN A 350 -11.82 -27.58 0.54
C ASN A 350 -11.15 -27.49 -0.85
N HIS A 351 -11.45 -26.42 -1.58
CA HIS A 351 -10.77 -26.04 -2.81
C HIS A 351 -9.51 -25.18 -2.58
N ASN A 352 -9.40 -24.52 -1.42
CA ASN A 352 -8.24 -23.70 -1.08
C ASN A 352 -6.99 -24.59 -1.00
N GLY A 353 -6.00 -24.29 -1.85
CA GLY A 353 -4.78 -25.08 -1.99
C GLY A 353 -4.78 -26.04 -3.17
N CYS A 354 -5.93 -26.33 -3.81
CA CYS A 354 -5.96 -27.20 -5.00
C CYS A 354 -5.10 -26.66 -6.16
N LYS A 355 -4.89 -25.35 -6.26
CA LYS A 355 -4.01 -24.77 -7.30
C LYS A 355 -2.52 -24.96 -6.99
N THR A 356 -2.14 -25.27 -5.74
CA THR A 356 -0.73 -25.29 -5.30
C THR A 356 -0.29 -26.62 -4.67
N GLY A 357 -1.19 -27.59 -4.53
CA GLY A 357 -0.91 -28.92 -3.99
C GLY A 357 -2.18 -29.77 -3.88
N GLU A 358 -2.08 -30.88 -3.15
CA GLU A 358 -3.20 -31.78 -2.85
C GLU A 358 -4.28 -31.06 -2.04
N CYS A 359 -5.54 -31.32 -2.40
CA CYS A 359 -6.71 -30.92 -1.64
C CYS A 359 -7.70 -32.07 -1.59
N ASN A 360 -8.45 -32.20 -0.48
CA ASN A 360 -9.37 -33.32 -0.30
C ASN A 360 -10.54 -33.30 -1.29
N PHE A 361 -10.95 -32.11 -1.74
CA PHE A 361 -11.99 -32.02 -2.76
C PHE A 361 -11.48 -32.54 -4.11
N GLY A 362 -10.27 -32.15 -4.50
CA GLY A 362 -9.54 -32.68 -5.66
C GLY A 362 -9.48 -34.20 -5.68
N ASP A 363 -9.08 -34.77 -4.54
CA ASP A 363 -9.01 -36.20 -4.31
C ASP A 363 -10.36 -36.91 -4.51
N LEU A 364 -11.44 -36.35 -3.94
CA LEU A 364 -12.79 -36.87 -4.05
C LEU A 364 -13.28 -36.92 -5.50
N ILE A 365 -13.09 -35.83 -6.26
CA ILE A 365 -13.55 -35.75 -7.66
C ILE A 365 -12.77 -36.75 -8.51
N CYS A 366 -11.45 -36.80 -8.31
CA CYS A 366 -10.63 -37.71 -9.07
C CYS A 366 -10.94 -39.19 -8.75
N ASP A 367 -11.30 -39.50 -7.51
CA ASP A 367 -11.80 -40.82 -7.15
C ASP A 367 -13.19 -41.11 -7.73
N ALA A 368 -14.07 -40.12 -7.81
CA ALA A 368 -15.36 -40.24 -8.48
C ALA A 368 -15.19 -40.57 -9.97
N MET A 369 -14.29 -39.89 -10.66
CA MET A 369 -13.95 -40.15 -12.06
C MET A 369 -13.31 -41.52 -12.26
N LEU A 370 -12.38 -41.89 -11.39
CA LEU A 370 -11.72 -43.20 -11.42
C LEU A 370 -12.75 -44.34 -11.24
N ASP A 371 -13.66 -44.18 -10.29
CA ASP A 371 -14.71 -45.16 -10.01
C ASP A 371 -15.73 -45.26 -11.15
N TYR A 372 -16.19 -44.12 -11.68
CA TYR A 372 -17.10 -44.07 -12.83
C TYR A 372 -16.56 -44.84 -14.04
N ARG A 373 -15.23 -44.84 -14.23
CA ARG A 373 -14.54 -45.54 -15.32
C ARG A 373 -14.03 -46.95 -14.97
N ALA A 374 -14.10 -47.37 -13.71
CA ALA A 374 -13.45 -48.59 -13.23
C ALA A 374 -13.92 -49.86 -13.96
N ALA A 375 -15.21 -49.94 -14.30
CA ALA A 375 -15.80 -51.11 -14.94
C ALA A 375 -15.65 -51.12 -16.48
N GLN A 376 -15.37 -49.97 -17.10
CA GLN A 376 -15.36 -49.80 -18.55
C GLN A 376 -13.93 -49.74 -19.10
N SER A 377 -13.11 -48.84 -18.57
CA SER A 377 -11.77 -48.57 -19.08
C SER A 377 -10.66 -48.89 -18.09
N ALA A 378 -11.00 -49.10 -16.82
CA ALA A 378 -10.08 -49.39 -15.70
C ALA A 378 -8.83 -48.49 -15.71
N PRO A 379 -9.00 -47.15 -15.64
CA PRO A 379 -7.86 -46.25 -15.67
C PRO A 379 -6.96 -46.47 -14.45
N ALA A 380 -5.66 -46.21 -14.63
CA ALA A 380 -4.66 -46.34 -13.59
C ALA A 380 -4.75 -45.20 -12.57
N GLY A 381 -5.27 -44.04 -12.98
CA GLY A 381 -5.48 -42.90 -12.10
C GLY A 381 -6.21 -41.75 -12.78
N CYS A 382 -6.40 -40.66 -12.04
CA CYS A 382 -7.02 -39.43 -12.49
C CYS A 382 -6.04 -38.26 -12.44
N LEU A 383 -6.21 -37.31 -13.36
CA LEU A 383 -5.59 -35.98 -13.34
C LEU A 383 -6.69 -34.93 -13.51
N LEU A 384 -6.79 -33.96 -12.62
CA LEU A 384 -7.74 -32.85 -12.76
C LEU A 384 -7.03 -31.53 -12.44
N ASN A 385 -7.26 -30.48 -13.23
CA ASN A 385 -6.69 -29.17 -12.92
C ASN A 385 -7.35 -28.59 -11.67
N GLY A 386 -6.56 -28.23 -10.66
CA GLY A 386 -7.08 -27.59 -9.43
C GLY A 386 -7.87 -26.31 -9.66
N GLY A 387 -7.59 -25.57 -10.76
CA GLY A 387 -8.35 -24.39 -11.17
C GLY A 387 -9.78 -24.66 -11.64
N GLY A 388 -10.10 -25.92 -11.96
CA GLY A 388 -11.46 -26.37 -12.30
C GLY A 388 -12.40 -26.45 -11.09
N ILE A 389 -11.86 -26.47 -9.86
CA ILE A 389 -12.63 -26.50 -8.59
C ILE A 389 -12.80 -25.07 -8.09
N ARG A 390 -14.04 -24.58 -7.99
CA ARG A 390 -14.32 -23.13 -7.85
C ARG A 390 -14.73 -22.67 -6.44
N VAL A 391 -15.43 -23.52 -5.70
CA VAL A 391 -15.93 -23.22 -4.34
C VAL A 391 -15.70 -24.39 -3.39
N ASP A 392 -15.70 -24.13 -2.09
CA ASP A 392 -15.74 -25.19 -1.08
C ASP A 392 -17.17 -25.74 -0.98
N ILE A 393 -17.32 -26.98 -0.50
CA ILE A 393 -18.61 -27.49 -0.03
C ILE A 393 -18.55 -27.60 1.51
N PRO A 394 -19.43 -26.88 2.24
CA PRO A 394 -19.39 -26.84 3.70
C PRO A 394 -19.88 -28.16 4.34
N ILE A 395 -19.52 -28.34 5.61
CA ILE A 395 -19.99 -29.48 6.42
C ILE A 395 -21.53 -29.49 6.48
N GLY A 396 -22.12 -30.66 6.24
CA GLY A 396 -23.56 -30.90 6.25
C GLY A 396 -24.07 -31.42 4.91
N ASN A 397 -25.36 -31.17 4.62
CA ASN A 397 -25.98 -31.60 3.38
C ASN A 397 -25.27 -31.01 2.16
N ILE A 398 -25.01 -31.87 1.18
CA ILE A 398 -24.54 -31.49 -0.15
C ILE A 398 -25.74 -31.46 -1.08
N THR A 399 -25.94 -30.35 -1.78
CA THR A 399 -26.95 -30.20 -2.80
C THR A 399 -26.38 -30.35 -4.21
N ARG A 400 -27.21 -30.62 -5.21
CA ARG A 400 -26.77 -30.60 -6.61
C ARG A 400 -26.24 -29.22 -7.01
N GLY A 401 -26.84 -28.14 -6.50
CA GLY A 401 -26.38 -26.77 -6.70
C GLY A 401 -24.96 -26.56 -6.18
N ASP A 402 -24.61 -27.11 -5.02
CA ASP A 402 -23.23 -27.03 -4.48
C ASP A 402 -22.21 -27.68 -5.43
N VAL A 403 -22.54 -28.83 -6.03
CA VAL A 403 -21.67 -29.52 -7.00
C VAL A 403 -21.51 -28.70 -8.28
N ILE A 404 -22.59 -28.16 -8.82
CA ILE A 404 -22.55 -27.37 -10.06
C ILE A 404 -21.77 -26.07 -9.85
N THR A 405 -21.98 -25.37 -8.73
CA THR A 405 -21.20 -24.17 -8.39
C THR A 405 -19.72 -24.50 -8.19
N ALA A 406 -19.38 -25.68 -7.68
CA ALA A 406 -18.00 -26.15 -7.56
C ALA A 406 -17.34 -26.46 -8.93
N PHE A 407 -18.13 -26.87 -9.93
CA PHE A 407 -17.69 -27.25 -11.29
C PHE A 407 -18.57 -26.66 -12.39
N PRO A 408 -18.57 -25.32 -12.57
CA PRO A 408 -19.61 -24.66 -13.35
C PRO A 408 -19.38 -24.74 -14.87
N PHE A 409 -18.27 -25.33 -15.32
CA PHE A 409 -17.86 -25.35 -16.72
C PHE A 409 -18.61 -26.35 -17.60
N GLY A 410 -19.31 -27.32 -17.00
CA GLY A 410 -19.94 -28.42 -17.76
C GLY A 410 -18.92 -29.34 -18.44
N ASN A 411 -17.67 -29.33 -18.00
CA ASN A 411 -16.60 -30.19 -18.51
C ASN A 411 -16.99 -31.67 -18.42
N ALA A 412 -16.69 -32.43 -19.47
CA ALA A 412 -16.92 -33.86 -19.51
C ALA A 412 -15.74 -34.67 -18.98
N VAL A 413 -16.03 -35.89 -18.52
CA VAL A 413 -15.00 -36.88 -18.26
C VAL A 413 -14.39 -37.37 -19.57
N ALA A 414 -13.06 -37.43 -19.64
CA ALA A 414 -12.31 -37.92 -20.78
C ALA A 414 -11.30 -39.00 -20.37
N ASP A 415 -11.17 -40.04 -21.20
CA ASP A 415 -10.07 -41.01 -21.10
C ASP A 415 -8.89 -40.54 -21.98
N VAL A 416 -7.68 -40.59 -21.43
CA VAL A 416 -6.44 -40.29 -22.16
C VAL A 416 -5.43 -41.42 -21.98
N SER A 417 -4.57 -41.65 -22.98
CA SER A 417 -3.47 -42.61 -22.91
C SER A 417 -2.15 -41.88 -22.86
N LEU A 418 -1.42 -42.00 -21.75
CA LEU A 418 -0.17 -41.28 -21.51
C LEU A 418 0.95 -42.27 -21.22
N THR A 419 2.13 -42.06 -21.78
CA THR A 419 3.32 -42.81 -21.38
C THR A 419 3.76 -42.41 -19.98
N GLY A 420 4.45 -43.29 -19.27
CA GLY A 420 5.02 -42.95 -17.97
C GLY A 420 5.97 -41.76 -18.04
N ARG A 421 6.68 -41.59 -19.17
CA ARG A 421 7.49 -40.39 -19.45
C ARG A 421 6.66 -39.12 -19.50
N GLN A 422 5.52 -39.14 -20.21
CA GLN A 422 4.61 -37.99 -20.28
C GLN A 422 4.02 -37.67 -18.91
N LEU A 423 3.64 -38.67 -18.13
CA LEU A 423 3.15 -38.47 -16.75
C LEU A 423 4.20 -37.83 -15.86
N TRP A 424 5.45 -38.28 -15.96
CA TRP A 424 6.57 -37.62 -15.29
C TRP A 424 6.71 -36.16 -15.73
N ASP A 425 6.65 -35.88 -17.03
CA ASP A 425 6.78 -34.52 -17.58
C ASP A 425 5.66 -33.58 -17.12
N ILE A 426 4.42 -34.09 -17.00
CA ILE A 426 3.28 -33.35 -16.44
C ILE A 426 3.59 -32.88 -15.02
N PHE A 427 3.99 -33.80 -14.13
CA PHE A 427 4.28 -33.43 -12.73
C PHE A 427 5.59 -32.65 -12.58
N ALA A 428 6.60 -32.90 -13.41
CA ALA A 428 7.81 -32.07 -13.44
C ALA A 428 7.48 -30.64 -13.86
N GLY A 429 6.58 -30.48 -14.84
CA GLY A 429 6.06 -29.18 -15.27
C GLY A 429 5.31 -28.46 -14.15
N ALA A 430 4.36 -29.15 -13.51
CA ALA A 430 3.61 -28.61 -12.37
C ALA A 430 4.50 -28.19 -11.19
N VAL A 431 5.54 -28.97 -10.87
CA VAL A 431 6.48 -28.66 -9.78
C VAL A 431 7.38 -27.46 -10.12
N SER A 432 7.82 -27.35 -11.38
CA SER A 432 8.67 -26.24 -11.83
C SER A 432 7.89 -24.94 -12.07
N GLY A 433 6.59 -25.04 -12.39
CA GLY A 433 5.73 -23.96 -12.86
C GLY A 433 5.83 -23.70 -14.36
N VAL A 434 6.54 -24.53 -15.12
CA VAL A 434 6.72 -24.39 -16.57
C VAL A 434 6.52 -25.73 -17.25
N SER A 435 5.64 -25.77 -18.25
CA SER A 435 5.33 -27.00 -18.98
C SER A 435 6.54 -27.48 -19.76
N VAL A 436 6.91 -28.75 -19.56
CA VAL A 436 8.02 -29.39 -20.29
C VAL A 436 7.69 -29.54 -21.79
N PHE A 437 6.40 -29.52 -22.14
CA PHE A 437 5.93 -29.76 -23.50
C PHE A 437 6.03 -28.55 -24.42
N ASN A 438 5.76 -27.35 -23.90
CA ASN A 438 5.68 -26.13 -24.71
C ASN A 438 6.42 -24.93 -24.10
N GLY A 439 7.03 -25.06 -22.91
CA GLY A 439 7.75 -23.99 -22.23
C GLY A 439 6.87 -22.88 -21.66
N GLN A 440 5.54 -23.04 -21.68
CA GLN A 440 4.60 -22.06 -21.16
C GLN A 440 4.37 -22.23 -19.65
N PRO A 441 3.94 -21.17 -18.94
CA PRO A 441 3.60 -21.26 -17.53
C PRO A 441 2.51 -22.30 -17.25
N VAL A 442 2.69 -23.06 -16.17
CA VAL A 442 1.67 -23.94 -15.58
C VAL A 442 1.21 -23.29 -14.28
N VAL A 443 -0.04 -22.85 -14.24
CA VAL A 443 -0.60 -22.00 -13.17
C VAL A 443 -1.44 -22.77 -12.14
N THR A 444 -1.52 -24.10 -12.27
CA THR A 444 -2.31 -24.95 -11.37
C THR A 444 -1.63 -26.29 -11.12
N TRP A 445 -1.89 -26.85 -9.94
CA TRP A 445 -1.50 -28.21 -9.58
C TRP A 445 -2.51 -29.24 -10.13
N PRO A 446 -2.07 -30.37 -10.69
CA PRO A 446 -2.93 -31.50 -11.04
C PRO A 446 -3.35 -32.28 -9.78
N GLN A 447 -4.64 -32.26 -9.46
CA GLN A 447 -5.26 -33.14 -8.47
C GLN A 447 -5.28 -34.58 -8.98
N ILE A 448 -5.24 -35.53 -8.04
CA ILE A 448 -4.97 -36.94 -8.34
C ILE A 448 -5.88 -37.89 -7.58
N SER A 449 -6.20 -39.04 -8.19
CA SER A 449 -6.92 -40.12 -7.51
C SER A 449 -5.99 -40.98 -6.65
N LYS A 450 -6.57 -41.88 -5.85
CA LYS A 450 -5.86 -42.89 -5.05
C LYS A 450 -4.89 -43.79 -5.83
N GLY A 451 -4.95 -43.79 -7.17
CA GLY A 451 -4.06 -44.57 -8.03
C GLY A 451 -2.72 -43.89 -8.37
N VAL A 452 -2.50 -42.65 -7.89
CA VAL A 452 -1.28 -41.87 -8.18
C VAL A 452 -0.70 -41.33 -6.88
N ARG A 453 0.63 -41.39 -6.73
CA ARG A 453 1.35 -40.73 -5.64
C ARG A 453 2.55 -39.95 -6.19
N VAL A 454 2.72 -38.72 -5.70
CA VAL A 454 3.75 -37.79 -6.17
C VAL A 454 4.62 -37.39 -4.99
N THR A 455 5.94 -37.42 -5.15
CA THR A 455 6.89 -36.87 -4.17
C THR A 455 7.79 -35.84 -4.84
N TYR A 456 7.91 -34.64 -4.26
CA TYR A 456 8.73 -33.57 -4.82
C TYR A 456 9.40 -32.71 -3.74
N ASN A 457 10.44 -31.98 -4.14
CA ASN A 457 11.08 -30.97 -3.30
C ASN A 457 10.61 -29.57 -3.75
N PRO A 458 9.87 -28.84 -2.89
CA PRO A 458 9.36 -27.52 -3.23
C PRO A 458 10.46 -26.44 -3.28
N THR A 459 11.59 -26.64 -2.60
CA THR A 459 12.71 -25.69 -2.54
C THR A 459 13.51 -25.73 -3.84
N THR A 460 13.90 -26.93 -4.28
CA THR A 460 14.64 -27.12 -5.53
C THR A 460 13.74 -27.12 -6.75
N LYS A 461 12.41 -27.16 -6.56
CA LYS A 461 11.40 -27.33 -7.61
C LYS A 461 11.68 -28.57 -8.47
N THR A 462 11.98 -29.69 -7.82
CA THR A 462 12.29 -30.95 -8.50
C THR A 462 11.33 -32.06 -8.10
N LEU A 463 10.77 -32.75 -9.11
CA LEU A 463 10.06 -34.01 -8.93
C LEU A 463 11.06 -35.11 -8.51
N ILE A 464 10.70 -35.91 -7.50
CA ILE A 464 11.57 -36.93 -6.91
C ILE A 464 11.09 -38.33 -7.23
N ASN A 465 9.78 -38.58 -7.03
CA ASN A 465 9.18 -39.88 -7.32
C ASN A 465 7.75 -39.68 -7.84
N LEU A 466 7.35 -40.57 -8.75
CA LEU A 466 5.99 -40.69 -9.25
C LEU A 466 5.64 -42.17 -9.21
N GLU A 467 4.56 -42.52 -8.53
CA GLU A 467 4.11 -43.90 -8.35
C GLU A 467 2.69 -44.03 -8.91
N ILE A 468 2.44 -45.12 -9.63
CA ILE A 468 1.13 -45.38 -10.26
C ILE A 468 0.76 -46.84 -10.00
N GLY A 469 -0.38 -47.06 -9.36
CA GLY A 469 -0.79 -48.39 -8.92
C GLY A 469 -2.16 -48.42 -8.27
N GLN A 470 -2.44 -49.46 -7.48
CA GLN A 470 -3.70 -49.62 -6.77
C GLN A 470 -3.49 -50.15 -5.36
N GLY A 471 -4.18 -49.56 -4.39
CA GLY A 471 -4.07 -49.95 -2.98
C GLY A 471 -2.66 -49.75 -2.44
N ASP A 472 -2.14 -50.75 -1.74
CA ASP A 472 -0.79 -50.70 -1.17
C ASP A 472 0.32 -50.95 -2.21
N GLU A 473 -0.04 -51.41 -3.41
CA GLU A 473 0.90 -51.67 -4.51
C GLU A 473 1.04 -50.42 -5.39
N MET A 474 1.97 -49.54 -5.01
CA MET A 474 2.28 -48.29 -5.71
C MET A 474 3.71 -48.32 -6.26
N PRO A 475 3.98 -49.02 -7.39
CA PRO A 475 5.31 -49.03 -8.00
C PRO A 475 5.65 -47.66 -8.60
N THR A 476 6.95 -47.31 -8.61
CA THR A 476 7.46 -46.18 -9.39
C THR A 476 7.05 -46.32 -10.86
N VAL A 477 6.68 -45.19 -11.47
CA VAL A 477 6.26 -45.11 -12.86
C VAL A 477 7.31 -45.73 -13.80
N ASP A 478 6.85 -46.58 -14.71
CA ASP A 478 7.66 -47.10 -15.80
C ASP A 478 7.53 -46.13 -16.99
N PHE A 479 8.65 -45.49 -17.37
CA PHE A 479 8.63 -44.48 -18.42
C PHE A 479 8.20 -44.99 -19.79
N ASP A 480 8.43 -46.27 -20.08
CA ASP A 480 8.10 -46.89 -21.37
C ASP A 480 6.69 -47.48 -21.39
N ALA A 481 6.08 -47.70 -20.21
CA ALA A 481 4.71 -48.18 -20.11
C ALA A 481 3.70 -47.08 -20.49
N THR A 482 2.56 -47.50 -21.05
CA THR A 482 1.42 -46.62 -21.32
C THR A 482 0.35 -46.84 -20.27
N TYR A 483 -0.08 -45.75 -19.64
CA TYR A 483 -1.11 -45.71 -18.62
C TYR A 483 -2.35 -45.03 -19.19
N ARG A 484 -3.50 -45.67 -19.00
CA ARG A 484 -4.78 -45.01 -19.24
C ARG A 484 -5.13 -44.18 -18.02
N MET A 485 -5.39 -42.89 -18.23
CA MET A 485 -5.78 -41.95 -17.19
C MET A 485 -7.16 -41.40 -17.50
N VAL A 486 -7.87 -40.98 -16.47
CA VAL A 486 -9.12 -40.22 -16.60
C VAL A 486 -8.86 -38.75 -16.26
N THR A 487 -9.46 -37.83 -17.00
CA THR A 487 -9.27 -36.38 -16.81
C THR A 487 -10.50 -35.61 -17.28
N ALA A 488 -10.48 -34.28 -17.19
CA ALA A 488 -11.48 -33.42 -17.80
C ALA A 488 -11.14 -33.21 -19.29
N ASP A 489 -12.15 -33.14 -20.14
CA ASP A 489 -12.01 -32.77 -21.56
C ASP A 489 -11.20 -31.48 -21.78
N TYR A 490 -11.36 -30.47 -20.93
CA TYR A 490 -10.54 -29.24 -20.92
C TYR A 490 -9.04 -29.56 -20.81
N VAL A 491 -8.66 -30.41 -19.84
CA VAL A 491 -7.26 -30.80 -19.62
C VAL A 491 -6.76 -31.68 -20.76
N ALA A 492 -7.59 -32.61 -21.26
CA ALA A 492 -7.26 -33.44 -22.41
C ALA A 492 -7.08 -32.60 -23.69
N GLY A 493 -7.80 -31.49 -23.82
CA GLY A 493 -7.67 -30.50 -24.90
C GLY A 493 -6.40 -29.63 -24.81
N GLY A 494 -5.62 -29.76 -23.74
CA GLY A 494 -4.39 -29.00 -23.52
C GLY A 494 -4.52 -27.78 -22.60
N GLY A 495 -5.67 -27.63 -21.93
CA GLY A 495 -5.92 -26.56 -20.98
C GLY A 495 -4.87 -26.47 -19.86
N ASP A 496 -4.65 -25.24 -19.37
CA ASP A 496 -3.68 -24.89 -18.31
C ASP A 496 -2.21 -25.32 -18.60
N ASN A 497 -1.88 -25.69 -19.84
CA ASN A 497 -0.58 -26.22 -20.26
C ASN A 497 -0.12 -27.48 -19.49
N ILE A 498 -1.04 -28.19 -18.83
CA ILE A 498 -0.74 -29.37 -18.00
C ILE A 498 -0.19 -30.51 -18.87
N MET A 499 -0.84 -30.78 -20.00
CA MET A 499 -0.47 -31.80 -20.96
C MET A 499 -0.70 -31.30 -22.40
N PRO A 500 -0.09 -31.92 -23.42
CA PRO A 500 -0.40 -31.61 -24.81
C PRO A 500 -1.84 -31.98 -25.15
N ALA A 501 -2.46 -31.22 -26.05
CA ALA A 501 -3.78 -31.54 -26.60
C ALA A 501 -3.80 -32.95 -27.21
N GLN A 502 -4.79 -33.74 -26.83
CA GLN A 502 -5.03 -35.09 -27.34
C GLN A 502 -5.94 -35.02 -28.57
N SER A 503 -5.66 -35.85 -29.59
CA SER A 503 -6.41 -35.86 -30.85
C SER A 503 -7.64 -36.77 -30.85
N ASP A 504 -7.66 -37.77 -29.95
CA ASP A 504 -8.72 -38.77 -29.85
C ASP A 504 -9.41 -38.72 -28.46
N ILE A 505 -10.01 -37.57 -28.13
CA ILE A 505 -10.72 -37.39 -26.85
C ILE A 505 -12.10 -38.04 -26.94
N VAL A 506 -12.35 -39.01 -26.05
CA VAL A 506 -13.70 -39.57 -25.86
C VAL A 506 -14.37 -38.77 -24.74
N VAL A 507 -15.26 -37.85 -25.12
CA VAL A 507 -16.12 -37.07 -24.22
C VAL A 507 -17.24 -37.97 -23.68
N LEU A 508 -17.35 -38.08 -22.37
CA LEU A 508 -18.33 -38.92 -21.65
C LEU A 508 -19.36 -38.04 -20.93
N ASP A 509 -19.96 -38.55 -19.86
CA ASP A 509 -20.86 -37.80 -18.98
C ASP A 509 -20.11 -36.63 -18.31
N THR A 510 -20.85 -35.61 -17.89
CA THR A 510 -20.27 -34.41 -17.30
C THR A 510 -19.72 -34.67 -15.89
N LEU A 511 -18.72 -33.91 -15.47
CA LEU A 511 -18.08 -34.06 -14.16
C LEU A 511 -19.07 -33.90 -13.01
N ASP A 512 -20.02 -32.98 -13.13
CA ASP A 512 -21.06 -32.74 -12.12
C ASP A 512 -22.01 -33.93 -11.98
N GLU A 513 -22.40 -34.57 -13.09
CA GLU A 513 -23.22 -35.79 -13.09
C GLU A 513 -22.46 -36.95 -12.43
N VAL A 514 -21.19 -37.13 -12.79
CA VAL A 514 -20.33 -38.19 -12.25
C VAL A 514 -20.11 -38.02 -10.76
N LEU A 515 -19.79 -36.81 -10.30
CA LEU A 515 -19.60 -36.52 -8.89
C LEU A 515 -20.92 -36.64 -8.11
N THR A 516 -22.04 -36.18 -8.68
CA THR A 516 -23.36 -36.31 -8.06
C THR A 516 -23.70 -37.79 -7.81
N ALA A 517 -23.56 -38.64 -8.84
CA ALA A 517 -23.83 -40.08 -8.72
C ALA A 517 -22.90 -40.75 -7.70
N TYR A 518 -21.63 -40.33 -7.64
CA TYR A 518 -20.66 -40.84 -6.67
C TYR A 518 -21.06 -40.49 -5.23
N ILE A 519 -21.42 -39.24 -4.97
CA ILE A 519 -21.87 -38.76 -3.64
C ILE A 519 -23.15 -39.47 -3.22
N GLN A 520 -24.15 -39.58 -4.11
CA GLN A 520 -25.41 -40.29 -3.82
C GLN A 520 -25.20 -41.74 -3.42
N ARG A 521 -24.20 -42.40 -4.03
CA ARG A 521 -23.89 -43.79 -3.71
C ARG A 521 -23.16 -43.95 -2.37
N LEU A 522 -22.28 -43.02 -2.02
CA LEU A 522 -21.59 -43.02 -0.73
C LEU A 522 -22.52 -42.60 0.42
N GLY A 523 -23.46 -41.70 0.15
CA GLY A 523 -24.38 -41.12 1.12
C GLY A 523 -23.74 -40.04 1.98
N SER A 524 -22.69 -40.40 2.75
CA SER A 524 -21.93 -39.49 3.61
C SER A 524 -20.45 -39.50 3.23
N ILE A 525 -19.84 -38.31 3.12
CA ILE A 525 -18.43 -38.10 2.77
C ILE A 525 -17.61 -37.70 4.00
N ASP A 526 -16.51 -38.40 4.25
CA ASP A 526 -15.55 -38.15 5.32
C ASP A 526 -14.08 -38.09 4.81
N GLU A 527 -13.89 -37.85 3.51
CA GLU A 527 -12.59 -37.82 2.85
C GLU A 527 -11.70 -36.68 3.38
N GLU A 528 -10.72 -37.05 4.21
CA GLU A 528 -9.59 -36.19 4.61
C GLU A 528 -8.42 -36.34 3.62
N LEU A 529 -7.42 -35.46 3.71
CA LEU A 529 -6.19 -35.55 2.89
C LEU A 529 -5.48 -36.90 3.10
N GLN A 530 -5.22 -37.61 2.00
CA GLN A 530 -4.64 -38.96 2.02
C GLN A 530 -3.11 -38.97 1.83
N ASN A 531 -2.46 -37.81 1.75
CA ASN A 531 -1.04 -37.63 1.46
C ASN A 531 -0.62 -38.27 0.13
N ARG A 532 -1.46 -38.09 -0.90
CA ARG A 532 -1.16 -38.48 -2.29
C ARG A 532 -0.02 -37.63 -2.87
N VAL A 533 0.21 -36.42 -2.33
CA VAL A 533 1.31 -35.52 -2.68
C VAL A 533 2.20 -35.26 -1.47
N VAL A 534 3.45 -35.73 -1.56
CA VAL A 534 4.44 -35.63 -0.48
C VAL A 534 5.52 -34.59 -0.81
N ARG A 535 5.71 -33.64 0.10
CA ARG A 535 6.78 -32.62 0.02
C ARG A 535 7.96 -33.04 0.91
N VAL A 536 9.17 -33.10 0.33
CA VAL A 536 10.39 -33.38 1.10
C VAL A 536 11.32 -32.17 1.13
N ASN A 537 11.92 -31.91 2.29
CA ASN A 537 12.90 -30.84 2.49
C ASN A 537 14.31 -31.44 2.59
N ASP A 538 15.33 -30.68 2.16
CA ASP A 538 16.76 -31.07 2.13
C ASP A 538 17.38 -31.44 3.50
N THR A 539 16.60 -31.41 4.58
CA THR A 539 17.03 -31.78 5.94
C THR A 539 16.67 -33.20 6.34
N THR A 540 16.05 -34.01 5.46
CA THR A 540 15.78 -35.43 5.74
C THR A 540 16.82 -36.33 5.05
N PRO A 541 17.75 -36.96 5.79
CA PRO A 541 18.64 -37.93 5.18
C PRO A 541 17.85 -39.20 4.86
N ILE A 542 17.90 -39.60 3.60
CA ILE A 542 17.50 -40.91 3.10
C ILE A 542 18.38 -41.95 3.82
N LEU A 543 17.82 -42.72 4.74
CA LEU A 543 18.46 -43.95 5.21
C LEU A 543 17.44 -45.09 5.24
N SER A 544 17.53 -45.90 4.20
CA SER A 544 17.03 -47.25 4.11
C SER A 544 17.78 -48.20 5.07
N TYR A 545 17.04 -49.20 5.58
CA TYR A 545 17.47 -50.47 6.21
C TYR A 545 17.96 -50.51 7.67
N SER A 546 17.08 -51.09 8.51
CA SER A 546 17.27 -52.10 9.56
C SER A 546 18.70 -52.40 10.05
N ILE A 547 18.93 -52.27 11.36
CA ILE A 547 19.41 -53.35 12.26
C ILE A 547 19.14 -52.95 13.74
N THR A 548 18.73 -53.96 14.49
CA THR A 548 18.38 -54.04 15.91
C THR A 548 19.51 -53.72 16.92
N ASN A 549 19.11 -53.27 18.12
CA ASN A 549 19.78 -53.30 19.43
C ASN A 549 21.07 -52.46 19.60
N VAL A 550 21.07 -51.54 20.57
CA VAL A 550 21.63 -51.73 21.93
C VAL A 550 21.25 -50.51 22.79
N LEU A 551 20.42 -50.78 23.81
CA LEU A 551 20.31 -49.98 25.04
C LEU A 551 21.56 -50.20 25.90
N PHE A 552 22.22 -49.14 26.40
CA PHE A 552 22.64 -49.04 27.82
C PHE A 552 23.37 -47.72 28.18
N SER A 553 22.89 -47.10 29.26
CA SER A 553 23.60 -46.29 30.28
C SER A 553 24.11 -44.89 29.91
N VAL A 554 23.59 -43.75 30.42
CA VAL A 554 23.30 -43.26 31.81
C VAL A 554 24.57 -42.76 32.55
N PHE A 555 24.42 -41.58 33.20
CA PHE A 555 25.29 -40.85 34.17
C PHE A 555 26.31 -39.87 33.54
N VAL A 556 26.37 -38.56 33.86
CA VAL A 556 26.36 -37.87 35.18
C VAL A 556 25.80 -36.44 35.09
N LEU A 557 25.09 -36.05 36.16
CA LEU A 557 24.45 -34.75 36.48
C LEU A 557 25.36 -33.83 37.36
N VAL A 558 25.22 -32.51 37.17
CA VAL A 558 24.97 -31.44 38.19
C VAL A 558 26.10 -30.65 38.93
N ALA A 559 25.77 -29.34 39.08
CA ALA A 559 26.10 -28.33 40.12
C ALA A 559 27.32 -27.38 39.91
N SER A 560 27.34 -26.09 40.32
CA SER A 560 26.37 -25.07 40.79
C SER A 560 27.17 -23.75 41.11
N MET A 561 26.57 -22.55 40.96
CA MET A 561 26.65 -21.24 41.71
C MET A 561 27.97 -20.76 42.42
N THR A 562 28.38 -19.47 42.61
CA THR A 562 27.77 -18.10 42.66
C THR A 562 28.80 -16.95 42.93
N THR A 563 28.36 -15.66 42.80
CA THR A 563 28.77 -14.37 43.50
C THR A 563 30.08 -13.61 43.11
N THR A 564 30.26 -12.27 43.06
CA THR A 564 29.60 -11.03 43.60
C THR A 564 29.99 -9.71 42.83
N LEU A 565 29.29 -8.60 43.14
CA LEU A 565 29.17 -7.24 42.55
C LEU A 565 30.17 -6.10 42.98
N ARG A 566 30.20 -5.00 42.15
CA ARG A 566 30.26 -3.52 42.45
C ARG A 566 31.61 -2.88 42.92
N VAL A 567 32.04 -1.62 42.68
CA VAL A 567 31.57 -0.38 41.99
C VAL A 567 32.65 0.76 42.08
N LEU A 568 32.70 1.66 41.06
CA LEU A 568 33.05 3.12 40.98
C LEU A 568 34.41 3.78 41.37
N SER A 569 34.92 4.56 40.38
CA SER A 569 35.26 6.01 40.33
C SER A 569 36.46 6.66 41.06
N GLY A 570 37.18 7.54 40.32
CA GLY A 570 37.70 8.84 40.79
C GLY A 570 39.24 8.98 40.89
N ILE A 571 39.94 9.56 39.89
CA ILE A 571 40.44 10.97 39.84
C ILE A 571 41.76 11.22 40.62
N ASP A 572 42.86 11.22 39.85
CA ASP A 572 43.71 12.39 39.50
C ASP A 572 44.88 12.90 40.39
N GLU A 573 45.92 13.30 39.63
CA GLU A 573 46.79 14.47 39.77
C GLU A 573 48.09 14.46 40.62
N ARG A 574 49.23 14.51 39.89
CA ARG A 574 50.38 15.48 39.97
C ARG A 574 51.80 14.89 40.07
N LYS A 575 52.68 15.33 39.15
CA LYS A 575 53.90 16.12 39.47
C LYS A 575 54.57 16.73 38.23
N MET A 576 54.90 18.02 38.34
CA MET A 576 55.65 18.86 37.38
C MET A 576 57.13 19.04 37.79
N ARG A 577 57.91 19.55 36.80
CA ARG A 577 59.18 20.34 36.82
C ARG A 577 60.46 19.53 36.53
N LYS A 578 61.46 20.00 35.78
CA LYS A 578 61.83 21.34 35.23
C LYS A 578 62.98 21.11 34.21
N ASP A 579 63.14 21.95 33.18
CA ASP A 579 64.44 22.54 32.78
C ASP A 579 64.30 23.55 31.62
N GLU A 580 65.24 24.50 31.59
CA GLU A 580 65.19 25.84 30.97
C GLU A 580 65.85 25.89 29.57
N THR A 581 65.33 26.73 28.64
CA THR A 581 65.94 27.94 28.02
C THR A 581 65.51 28.04 26.52
N PRO A 582 65.79 29.11 25.72
CA PRO A 582 64.78 30.09 25.33
C PRO A 582 64.74 30.40 23.82
N TYR A 583 63.61 30.24 23.14
CA TYR A 583 63.39 30.92 21.86
C TYR A 583 61.91 31.27 21.72
N HIS A 584 61.62 32.56 21.60
CA HIS A 584 60.34 33.07 21.16
C HIS A 584 60.07 32.60 19.73
N TRP A 585 59.39 31.47 19.60
CA TRP A 585 58.51 31.20 18.47
C TRP A 585 57.11 31.35 19.05
N GLN A 586 56.28 32.23 18.48
CA GLN A 586 54.84 32.13 18.71
C GLN A 586 54.45 30.71 18.32
N GLN A 587 54.15 29.88 19.33
CA GLN A 587 53.88 28.47 19.10
C GLN A 587 52.49 28.40 18.49
N PHE A 588 52.45 28.28 17.16
CA PHE A 588 51.20 28.06 16.44
C PHE A 588 50.59 26.74 16.93
N LEU A 589 49.28 26.76 17.18
CA LEU A 589 48.53 25.54 17.48
C LEU A 589 48.41 24.72 16.20
N ARG A 590 48.66 23.41 16.31
CA ARG A 590 48.65 22.47 15.17
C ARG A 590 47.80 21.26 15.54
N PRO A 591 46.51 21.25 15.17
CA PRO A 591 45.63 20.12 15.46
C PRO A 591 46.12 18.86 14.74
N LEU A 592 46.43 17.80 15.48
CA LEU A 592 47.01 16.57 14.95
C LEU A 592 46.14 15.92 13.88
N ASP A 593 44.82 16.06 13.99
CA ASP A 593 43.81 15.54 13.07
C ASP A 593 43.72 16.33 11.74
N LEU A 594 44.36 17.49 11.65
CA LEU A 594 44.44 18.33 10.45
C LEU A 594 45.89 18.70 10.11
N TRP A 595 46.82 17.86 10.53
CA TRP A 595 48.24 17.98 10.25
C TRP A 595 48.73 16.74 9.52
N PHE A 596 48.54 16.73 8.20
CA PHE A 596 48.95 15.62 7.35
C PHE A 596 50.45 15.71 7.04
N ASP A 597 51.21 14.66 7.35
CA ASP A 597 52.67 14.63 7.19
C ASP A 597 53.14 14.83 5.73
N ASP A 598 52.31 14.42 4.77
CA ASP A 598 52.49 14.58 3.32
C ASP A 598 51.62 15.71 2.73
N GLY A 599 50.96 16.51 3.59
CA GLY A 599 50.23 17.70 3.18
C GLY A 599 51.16 18.70 2.49
N ASN A 600 50.63 19.37 1.47
CA ASN A 600 51.40 20.21 0.54
C ASN A 600 50.96 21.68 0.53
N ILE A 601 50.12 22.09 1.48
CA ILE A 601 49.74 23.48 1.74
C ILE A 601 49.47 23.69 3.23
N ILE A 602 49.82 24.86 3.76
CA ILE A 602 49.50 25.26 5.14
C ILE A 602 48.40 26.31 5.08
N ILE A 603 47.26 26.04 5.72
CA ILE A 603 46.23 27.03 5.99
C ILE A 603 46.47 27.60 7.39
N GLN A 604 46.50 28.91 7.55
CA GLN A 604 46.63 29.58 8.83
C GLN A 604 45.43 30.45 9.12
N ALA A 605 44.88 30.31 10.33
CA ALA A 605 43.80 31.15 10.85
C ALA A 605 44.13 31.49 12.31
N GLU A 606 44.09 32.78 12.66
CA GLU A 606 44.57 33.29 13.95
C GLU A 606 45.96 32.73 14.32
N ASN A 607 46.10 32.11 15.49
CA ASN A 607 47.34 31.45 15.93
C ASN A 607 47.33 29.92 15.71
N THR A 608 46.58 29.44 14.70
CA THR A 608 46.46 28.00 14.38
C THR A 608 46.85 27.73 12.93
N GLN A 609 47.65 26.69 12.70
CA GLN A 609 48.08 26.23 11.39
C GLN A 609 47.55 24.81 11.13
N PHE A 610 47.11 24.57 9.90
CA PHE A 610 46.57 23.30 9.41
C PHE A 610 47.37 22.89 8.18
N ARG A 611 47.99 21.71 8.19
CA ARG A 611 48.75 21.19 7.06
C ARG A 611 47.90 20.19 6.30
N VAL A 612 47.45 20.56 5.10
CA VAL A 612 46.42 19.83 4.33
C VAL A 612 46.80 19.68 2.86
N TYR A 613 45.91 19.12 2.04
CA TYR A 613 46.17 18.87 0.62
C TYR A 613 45.52 19.94 -0.28
N ARG A 614 46.36 20.64 -1.04
CA ARG A 614 45.99 21.65 -2.04
C ARG A 614 44.97 21.12 -3.06
N GLY A 615 45.21 19.91 -3.58
CA GLY A 615 44.36 19.30 -4.61
C GLY A 615 42.94 19.00 -4.11
N VAL A 616 42.79 18.59 -2.85
CA VAL A 616 41.47 18.29 -2.26
C VAL A 616 40.68 19.58 -2.00
N LEU A 617 41.35 20.65 -1.56
CA LEU A 617 40.72 21.96 -1.40
C LEU A 617 40.24 22.51 -2.75
N ALA A 618 41.11 22.54 -3.76
CA ALA A 618 40.76 23.02 -5.09
C ALA A 618 39.63 22.20 -5.72
N ALA A 619 39.66 20.87 -5.62
CA ALA A 619 38.63 20.01 -6.21
C ALA A 619 37.24 20.18 -5.57
N ARG A 620 37.14 20.76 -4.37
CA ARG A 620 35.90 20.85 -3.60
C ARG A 620 35.40 22.27 -3.39
N SER A 621 36.21 23.27 -3.73
CA SER A 621 35.93 24.69 -3.56
C SER A 621 36.43 25.45 -4.78
N PHE A 622 35.51 26.05 -5.53
CA PHE A 622 35.88 26.89 -6.67
C PHE A 622 36.68 28.13 -6.22
N VAL A 623 36.45 28.64 -5.00
CA VAL A 623 37.20 29.77 -4.45
C VAL A 623 38.65 29.39 -4.14
N PHE A 624 38.88 28.23 -3.52
CA PHE A 624 40.23 27.72 -3.30
C PHE A 624 40.88 27.32 -4.62
N GLU A 625 40.13 26.75 -5.58
CA GLU A 625 40.63 26.48 -6.93
C GLU A 625 41.18 27.77 -7.56
N ASP A 626 40.36 28.81 -7.68
CA ASP A 626 40.74 30.11 -8.24
C ASP A 626 41.91 30.75 -7.49
N MET A 627 41.85 30.77 -6.16
CA MET A 627 42.91 31.36 -5.33
C MET A 627 44.24 30.62 -5.50
N LEU A 628 44.20 29.31 -5.72
CA LEU A 628 45.38 28.46 -5.85
C LEU A 628 45.87 28.35 -7.29
N LEU A 629 45.09 28.74 -8.30
CA LEU A 629 45.50 28.75 -9.71
C LEU A 629 46.61 29.76 -10.00
N PHE A 630 46.68 30.85 -9.23
CA PHE A 630 47.73 31.84 -9.39
C PHE A 630 49.07 31.36 -8.80
N PRO A 631 50.18 31.46 -9.55
CA PRO A 631 51.49 31.13 -9.02
C PRO A 631 51.81 32.05 -7.83
N GLN A 632 52.21 31.45 -6.71
CA GLN A 632 52.63 32.20 -5.54
C GLN A 632 53.88 33.03 -5.87
N PRO A 633 54.01 34.27 -5.37
CA PRO A 633 55.20 35.09 -5.56
C PRO A 633 56.46 34.33 -5.12
N PRO A 634 57.64 34.59 -5.71
CA PRO A 634 58.89 33.94 -5.30
C PRO A 634 59.23 34.10 -3.81
N ASP A 635 58.72 35.19 -3.20
CA ASP A 635 58.91 35.54 -1.79
C ASP A 635 57.76 35.04 -0.90
N SER A 636 56.92 34.12 -1.37
CA SER A 636 55.81 33.58 -0.57
C SER A 636 56.33 32.86 0.68
N GLU A 637 55.75 33.17 1.83
CA GLU A 637 56.11 32.54 3.09
C GLU A 637 55.87 31.02 3.03
N LEU A 638 56.92 30.26 3.35
CA LEU A 638 56.88 28.80 3.41
C LEU A 638 56.94 28.35 4.87
N VAL A 639 56.04 27.46 5.25
CA VAL A 639 56.08 26.77 6.55
C VAL A 639 56.33 25.30 6.26
N GLU A 640 57.46 24.78 6.74
CA GLU A 640 57.90 23.39 6.50
C GLU A 640 57.95 23.01 5.01
N GLY A 641 58.36 23.95 4.16
CA GLY A 641 58.45 23.75 2.71
C GLY A 641 57.11 23.77 1.96
N CYS A 642 56.00 24.02 2.66
CA CYS A 642 54.67 24.17 2.08
C CYS A 642 54.28 25.65 1.96
N PRO A 643 53.58 26.07 0.88
CA PRO A 643 53.02 27.41 0.77
C PRO A 643 52.04 27.72 1.91
N LEU A 644 52.14 28.91 2.49
CA LEU A 644 51.23 29.42 3.52
C LEU A 644 50.09 30.22 2.90
N VAL A 645 48.85 29.89 3.28
CA VAL A 645 47.63 30.64 2.96
C VAL A 645 46.99 31.09 4.26
N GLN A 646 46.89 32.40 4.46
CA GLN A 646 46.28 32.97 5.65
C GLN A 646 44.81 33.32 5.40
N LEU A 647 43.93 32.78 6.24
CA LEU A 647 42.50 33.08 6.25
C LEU A 647 42.18 34.07 7.37
N SER A 648 41.23 34.96 7.12
CA SER A 648 40.76 35.96 8.09
C SER A 648 39.73 35.41 9.07
N ASP A 649 39.38 34.13 8.97
CA ASP A 649 38.31 33.49 9.74
C ASP A 649 38.82 32.99 11.10
N PHE A 650 37.88 32.69 12.01
CA PHE A 650 38.21 32.13 13.32
C PHE A 650 38.82 30.74 13.18
N ALA A 651 39.88 30.44 13.93
CA ALA A 651 40.57 29.16 13.85
C ALA A 651 39.64 27.96 14.12
N VAL A 652 38.66 28.13 15.02
CA VAL A 652 37.65 27.12 15.33
C VAL A 652 36.76 26.82 14.13
N GLU A 653 36.30 27.83 13.38
CA GLU A 653 35.45 27.64 12.20
C GLU A 653 36.25 26.98 11.07
N VAL A 654 37.50 27.41 10.86
CA VAL A 654 38.41 26.81 9.89
C VAL A 654 38.67 25.35 10.21
N ALA A 655 38.88 25.00 11.49
CA ALA A 655 39.07 23.62 11.90
C ALA A 655 37.85 22.73 11.59
N VAL A 656 36.62 23.15 11.92
CA VAL A 656 35.42 22.34 11.64
C VAL A 656 35.13 22.23 10.14
N PHE A 657 35.40 23.28 9.38
CA PHE A 657 35.26 23.27 7.92
C PHE A 657 36.28 22.34 7.25
N LEU A 658 37.55 22.41 7.66
CA LEU A 658 38.58 21.51 7.13
C LEU A 658 38.30 20.06 7.52
N ARG A 659 37.84 19.77 8.75
CA ARG A 659 37.39 18.43 9.11
C ARG A 659 36.25 17.94 8.22
N ALA A 660 35.26 18.78 7.94
CA ALA A 660 34.16 18.40 7.04
C ALA A 660 34.63 18.12 5.60
N ILE A 661 35.75 18.70 5.17
CA ILE A 661 36.38 18.41 3.86
C ILE A 661 37.20 17.12 3.92
N PHE A 662 38.08 16.97 4.91
CA PHE A 662 39.08 15.89 4.92
C PHE A 662 38.62 14.61 5.61
N ASP A 663 37.66 14.69 6.53
CA ASP A 663 37.03 13.57 7.20
C ASP A 663 35.55 13.48 6.82
N SER A 664 35.23 12.54 5.93
CA SER A 664 33.86 12.30 5.46
C SER A 664 32.87 11.91 6.58
N GLY A 665 33.36 11.41 7.71
CA GLY A 665 32.55 11.02 8.86
C GLY A 665 32.28 12.16 9.85
N PHE A 666 33.05 13.26 9.80
CA PHE A 666 32.97 14.35 10.77
C PHE A 666 31.65 15.12 10.69
N PHE A 667 31.21 15.45 9.47
CA PHE A 667 29.95 16.17 9.23
C PHE A 667 28.95 15.27 8.50
N PRO A 668 28.25 14.39 9.23
CA PRO A 668 27.38 13.38 8.63
C PRO A 668 26.20 14.04 7.92
N PRO A 669 25.61 13.41 6.89
CA PRO A 669 24.45 13.96 6.20
C PRO A 669 23.21 14.00 7.11
N PHE A 670 22.32 14.97 6.85
CA PHE A 670 20.96 14.97 7.41
C PHE A 670 20.29 13.60 7.16
N PRO A 671 19.56 13.01 8.14
CA PRO A 671 19.14 13.55 9.44
C PRO A 671 20.05 13.17 10.62
N SER A 672 21.33 12.92 10.40
CA SER A 672 22.27 12.53 11.46
C SER A 672 22.44 13.62 12.52
N ARG A 673 22.78 13.22 13.76
CA ARG A 673 23.04 14.18 14.85
C ARG A 673 24.37 14.92 14.65
N THR A 674 24.37 16.20 14.98
CA THR A 674 25.47 17.15 14.98
C THR A 674 25.19 18.26 16.01
N ASP A 675 26.02 19.29 16.10
CA ASP A 675 25.86 20.43 17.01
C ASP A 675 25.83 21.78 16.25
N TYR A 676 25.35 22.83 16.92
CA TYR A 676 25.21 24.16 16.30
C TYR A 676 26.57 24.73 15.86
N THR A 677 27.63 24.56 16.64
CA THR A 677 28.96 25.10 16.33
C THR A 677 29.51 24.45 15.06
N THR A 678 29.33 23.14 14.89
CA THR A 678 29.69 22.43 13.66
C THR A 678 28.86 22.92 12.47
N VAL A 679 27.53 23.01 12.60
CA VAL A 679 26.66 23.50 11.51
C VAL A 679 26.97 24.94 11.12
N SER A 680 27.14 25.85 12.08
CA SER A 680 27.40 27.27 11.80
C SER A 680 28.77 27.48 11.16
N GLY A 681 29.81 26.81 11.67
CA GLY A 681 31.16 26.92 11.12
C GLY A 681 31.26 26.33 9.70
N VAL A 682 30.68 25.14 9.48
CA VAL A 682 30.62 24.56 8.13
C VAL A 682 29.80 25.42 7.20
N LEU A 683 28.64 25.93 7.62
CA LEU A 683 27.76 26.73 6.77
C LEU A 683 28.39 28.06 6.36
N ARG A 684 28.99 28.80 7.30
CA ARG A 684 29.68 30.07 7.00
C ARG A 684 30.82 29.89 6.01
N LEU A 685 31.70 28.92 6.28
CA LEU A 685 32.89 28.74 5.45
C LEU A 685 32.59 28.06 4.13
N SER A 686 31.63 27.13 4.07
CA SER A 686 31.16 26.58 2.79
C SER A 686 30.45 27.62 1.93
N HIS A 687 29.74 28.58 2.53
CA HIS A 687 29.17 29.72 1.82
C HIS A 687 30.24 30.69 1.32
N LYS A 688 31.20 31.07 2.18
CA LYS A 688 32.29 32.00 1.85
C LYS A 688 33.27 31.45 0.80
N TYR A 689 33.63 30.17 0.95
CA TYR A 689 34.61 29.49 0.10
C TYR A 689 33.98 28.61 -0.97
N GLY A 690 32.67 28.69 -1.22
CA GLY A 690 32.07 28.04 -2.39
C GLY A 690 32.13 26.51 -2.40
N VAL A 691 31.84 25.87 -1.26
CA VAL A 691 31.75 24.40 -1.14
C VAL A 691 30.29 23.97 -1.13
N GLN A 692 29.69 23.85 -2.32
CA GLN A 692 28.23 23.71 -2.45
C GLN A 692 27.66 22.50 -1.69
N TYR A 693 28.27 21.31 -1.80
CA TYR A 693 27.73 20.11 -1.15
C TYR A 693 27.71 20.20 0.39
N LEU A 694 28.69 20.90 1.00
CA LEU A 694 28.68 21.14 2.45
C LEU A 694 27.69 22.22 2.83
N ARG A 695 27.54 23.25 1.98
CA ARG A 695 26.55 24.31 2.16
C ARG A 695 25.14 23.73 2.16
N ASP A 696 24.81 22.90 1.18
CA ASP A 696 23.51 22.24 1.05
C ASP A 696 23.24 21.37 2.27
N ARG A 697 24.20 20.52 2.64
CA ARG A 697 24.10 19.66 3.83
C ARG A 697 23.86 20.48 5.11
N ALA A 698 24.61 21.56 5.32
CA ALA A 698 24.47 22.40 6.49
C ALA A 698 23.14 23.19 6.51
N LEU A 699 22.65 23.63 5.35
CA LEU A 699 21.33 24.23 5.22
C LEU A 699 20.21 23.23 5.50
N LEU A 700 20.36 21.95 5.14
CA LEU A 700 19.40 20.90 5.52
C LEU A 700 19.35 20.71 7.04
N HIS A 701 20.52 20.62 7.70
CA HIS A 701 20.60 20.59 9.17
C HIS A 701 19.97 21.82 9.83
N LEU A 702 20.24 23.02 9.30
CA LEU A 702 19.72 24.28 9.83
C LEU A 702 18.19 24.39 9.63
N SER A 703 17.69 23.98 8.47
CA SER A 703 16.25 23.98 8.14
C SER A 703 15.47 23.00 9.01
N ALA A 704 16.10 21.91 9.47
CA ALA A 704 15.49 20.94 10.38
C ALA A 704 15.27 21.47 11.82
N ALA A 705 15.82 22.64 12.15
CA ALA A 705 15.76 23.21 13.49
C ALA A 705 14.41 23.86 13.83
N PHE A 706 13.72 24.34 12.79
CA PHE A 706 12.48 25.09 12.90
C PHE A 706 11.38 24.41 12.11
N PRO A 707 10.10 24.59 12.49
CA PRO A 707 9.03 24.19 11.60
C PRO A 707 9.09 25.04 10.34
N TRP A 708 8.88 24.42 9.19
CA TRP A 708 8.93 25.05 7.87
C TRP A 708 7.57 24.91 7.20
N PHE A 709 7.25 25.83 6.28
CA PHE A 709 6.00 25.75 5.53
C PHE A 709 6.12 24.67 4.44
N ASN A 710 5.32 23.61 4.54
CA ASN A 710 5.22 22.64 3.47
C ASN A 710 4.18 23.11 2.44
N PRO A 711 4.61 23.51 1.22
CA PRO A 711 3.69 23.91 0.17
C PRO A 711 2.73 22.78 -0.21
N ALA A 712 3.16 21.51 -0.07
CA ALA A 712 2.33 20.36 -0.37
C ALA A 712 1.15 20.21 0.59
N CYS A 713 1.31 20.53 1.89
CA CYS A 713 0.22 20.35 2.86
C CYS A 713 -0.36 21.66 3.41
N GLY A 714 0.08 22.83 2.92
CA GLY A 714 -0.43 24.16 3.32
C GLY A 714 -0.29 24.47 4.81
N ARG A 715 0.64 23.82 5.52
CA ARG A 715 0.80 23.90 6.99
C ARG A 715 2.28 23.98 7.37
N MET A 716 2.55 24.49 8.57
CA MET A 716 3.88 24.39 9.17
C MET A 716 4.16 22.95 9.62
N VAL A 717 5.15 22.31 9.01
CA VAL A 717 5.57 20.94 9.35
C VAL A 717 6.77 21.00 10.28
N LYS A 718 6.75 20.15 11.31
CA LYS A 718 7.87 20.00 12.23
C LYS A 718 8.69 18.76 11.83
N PRO A 719 10.01 18.89 11.59
CA PRO A 719 10.91 17.76 11.33
C PRO A 719 10.80 16.64 12.38
N SER A 720 10.74 15.35 11.97
CA SER A 720 10.64 14.20 12.89
C SER A 720 11.90 14.05 13.74
N LYS A 721 13.05 14.31 13.11
CA LYS A 721 14.39 14.18 13.68
C LYS A 721 15.02 15.56 13.73
N ARG A 722 15.32 16.02 14.95
CA ARG A 722 16.18 17.20 15.14
C ARG A 722 17.62 16.74 15.02
N THR A 723 18.39 17.43 14.18
CA THR A 723 19.79 17.07 13.96
C THR A 723 20.73 17.69 14.98
N PHE A 724 20.33 18.72 15.72
CA PHE A 724 21.11 19.21 16.86
C PHE A 724 20.25 19.32 18.12
N ASP A 725 20.92 19.19 19.27
CA ASP A 725 20.27 18.90 20.54
C ASP A 725 19.25 19.97 20.96
N ARG A 726 18.23 19.50 21.69
CA ARG A 726 17.26 20.38 22.37
C ARG A 726 18.00 21.17 23.45
N SER A 727 18.46 22.37 23.13
CA SER A 727 18.32 23.43 24.11
C SER A 727 17.05 24.22 23.78
N PRO A 728 16.06 24.31 24.68
CA PRO A 728 14.95 25.26 24.57
C PRO A 728 15.42 26.72 24.76
N ASP A 729 16.66 27.00 24.37
CA ASP A 729 17.37 28.21 24.71
C ASP A 729 17.04 29.31 23.69
N PRO A 730 16.55 30.47 24.15
CA PRO A 730 16.48 31.71 23.37
C PRO A 730 17.70 31.97 22.51
N VAL A 731 18.87 31.65 23.07
CA VAL A 731 20.19 31.85 22.47
C VAL A 731 20.25 31.17 21.10
N CYS A 732 19.84 29.91 21.00
CA CYS A 732 19.87 29.18 19.72
C CYS A 732 18.96 29.79 18.64
N LYS A 733 17.83 30.41 19.03
CA LYS A 733 16.89 30.99 18.05
C LYS A 733 17.40 32.29 17.46
N ILE A 734 17.98 33.14 18.31
CA ILE A 734 18.62 34.39 17.90
C ILE A 734 19.79 34.08 16.98
N LEU A 735 20.62 33.10 17.36
CA LEU A 735 21.78 32.66 16.58
C LEU A 735 21.39 32.14 15.19
N VAL A 736 20.31 31.36 15.07
CA VAL A 736 19.87 30.88 13.75
C VAL A 736 19.26 31.99 12.91
N ILE A 737 18.51 32.94 13.49
CA ILE A 737 18.00 34.11 12.73
C ILE A 737 19.17 34.86 12.10
N GLN A 738 20.22 35.11 12.88
CA GLN A 738 21.41 35.81 12.38
C GLN A 738 22.16 34.98 11.35
N LEU A 739 22.41 33.70 11.62
CA LEU A 739 23.08 32.81 10.68
C LEU A 739 22.33 32.73 9.34
N ALA A 740 20.99 32.65 9.37
CA ALA A 740 20.16 32.67 8.17
C ALA A 740 20.27 33.99 7.39
N ARG A 741 20.47 35.13 8.07
CA ARG A 741 20.78 36.40 7.41
C ARG A 741 22.19 36.42 6.82
N GLU A 742 23.17 35.89 7.55
CA GLU A 742 24.57 35.85 7.13
C GLU A 742 24.78 35.03 5.86
N VAL A 743 24.02 33.95 5.65
CA VAL A 743 24.18 33.06 4.48
C VAL A 743 23.07 33.17 3.42
N ASP A 744 22.30 34.25 3.50
CA ASP A 744 21.18 34.56 2.60
C ASP A 744 20.18 33.40 2.47
N ALA A 745 19.71 32.90 3.62
CA ALA A 745 18.72 31.84 3.74
C ALA A 745 17.37 32.35 4.33
N PRO A 746 16.71 33.33 3.69
CA PRO A 746 15.53 33.99 4.26
C PRO A 746 14.32 33.06 4.45
N TRP A 747 14.27 31.91 3.77
CA TRP A 747 13.20 30.92 3.91
C TRP A 747 13.16 30.24 5.30
N ILE A 748 14.25 30.31 6.08
CA ILE A 748 14.30 29.79 7.46
C ILE A 748 13.63 30.77 8.44
N LEU A 749 13.61 32.06 8.11
CA LEU A 749 13.24 33.14 9.02
C LEU A 749 11.78 33.08 9.52
N PRO A 750 10.74 32.77 8.71
CA PRO A 750 9.38 32.74 9.23
C PRO A 750 9.20 31.71 10.35
N GLY A 751 9.79 30.52 10.20
CA GLY A 751 9.78 29.47 11.22
C GLY A 751 10.59 29.86 12.46
N ALA A 752 11.74 30.50 12.27
CA ALA A 752 12.58 30.98 13.36
C ALA A 752 11.87 32.07 14.18
N PHE A 753 11.30 33.09 13.54
CA PHE A 753 10.54 34.14 14.19
C PHE A 753 9.28 33.63 14.90
N TYR A 754 8.52 32.72 14.25
CA TYR A 754 7.38 32.04 14.88
C TYR A 754 7.76 31.37 16.20
N THR A 755 8.84 30.57 16.18
CA THR A 755 9.28 29.86 17.38
C THR A 755 9.89 30.80 18.44
N LEU A 756 10.43 31.96 18.05
CA LEU A 756 10.87 32.98 18.98
C LEU A 756 9.66 33.65 19.65
N ALA A 757 8.62 33.99 18.87
CA ALA A 757 7.40 34.66 19.36
C ALA A 757 6.61 33.78 20.32
N THR A 758 6.48 32.49 20.02
CA THR A 758 5.88 31.50 20.94
C THR A 758 6.63 31.37 22.28
N SER A 759 7.91 31.75 22.33
CA SER A 759 8.74 31.67 23.55
C SER A 759 8.90 32.99 24.27
N TYR A 760 8.68 34.12 23.59
CA TYR A 760 8.78 35.46 24.15
C TYR A 760 8.10 35.66 25.51
N PRO A 761 6.90 35.11 25.81
CA PRO A 761 6.27 35.26 27.13
C PRO A 761 7.10 34.72 28.28
N LYS A 762 7.95 33.71 28.03
CA LYS A 762 8.85 33.13 29.04
C LYS A 762 10.16 33.89 29.18
N LEU A 763 10.55 34.61 28.14
CA LEU A 763 11.89 35.20 27.99
C LEU A 763 11.89 36.70 28.27
N GLY A 764 10.77 37.36 28.00
CA GLY A 764 10.59 38.79 28.20
C GLY A 764 11.67 39.60 27.45
N PRO A 765 12.16 40.70 28.04
CA PRO A 765 13.14 41.58 27.39
C PRO A 765 14.49 40.94 27.05
N GLN A 766 14.79 39.74 27.56
CA GLN A 766 16.08 39.06 27.35
C GLN A 766 16.34 38.76 25.87
N ILE A 767 15.29 38.65 25.04
CA ILE A 767 15.45 38.44 23.59
C ILE A 767 16.09 39.63 22.86
N PHE A 768 16.06 40.81 23.48
CA PHE A 768 16.64 42.05 22.95
C PHE A 768 18.04 42.29 23.51
N GLN A 769 18.54 41.42 24.39
CA GLN A 769 19.88 41.50 24.97
C GLN A 769 20.85 40.64 24.14
N SER A 770 22.15 40.89 24.34
CA SER A 770 23.18 40.04 23.77
C SER A 770 23.16 38.65 24.43
N VAL A 771 23.26 37.62 23.60
CA VAL A 771 23.32 36.21 23.98
C VAL A 771 24.69 35.65 23.68
N THR A 772 25.26 34.88 24.60
CA THR A 772 26.57 34.25 24.40
C THR A 772 26.44 32.73 24.30
N TYR A 773 26.95 32.15 23.22
CA TYR A 773 27.02 30.70 23.00
C TYR A 773 28.43 30.30 22.60
N ASN A 774 29.04 29.36 23.34
CA ASN A 774 30.42 28.93 23.11
C ASN A 774 31.43 30.09 22.94
N GLY A 775 31.25 31.16 23.73
CA GLY A 775 32.10 32.36 23.69
C GLY A 775 31.72 33.40 22.63
N VAL A 776 30.82 33.07 21.70
CA VAL A 776 30.33 34.00 20.67
C VAL A 776 29.14 34.79 21.22
N THR A 777 29.29 36.10 21.31
CA THR A 777 28.21 37.01 21.77
C THR A 777 27.49 37.60 20.57
N SER A 778 26.15 37.53 20.58
CA SER A 778 25.31 37.86 19.44
C SER A 778 24.00 38.53 19.86
N GLN A 779 23.41 39.37 19.02
CA GLN A 779 22.15 40.07 19.29
C GLN A 779 21.36 40.28 17.99
N LEU A 780 20.03 40.16 18.05
CA LEU A 780 19.18 40.49 16.89
C LEU A 780 19.47 41.91 16.38
N SER A 781 19.54 42.06 15.05
CA SER A 781 19.66 43.38 14.43
C SER A 781 18.47 44.27 14.78
N GLU A 782 18.64 45.60 14.76
CA GLU A 782 17.51 46.53 15.02
C GLU A 782 16.32 46.26 14.09
N ALA A 783 16.60 45.92 12.82
CA ALA A 783 15.59 45.54 11.84
C ALA A 783 14.84 44.26 12.23
N ASP A 784 15.56 43.21 12.65
CA ASP A 784 14.94 41.96 13.09
C ASP A 784 14.21 42.12 14.43
N GLN A 785 14.65 43.02 15.31
CA GLN A 785 13.92 43.38 16.54
C GLN A 785 12.59 44.05 16.20
N GLN A 786 12.57 44.99 15.24
CA GLN A 786 11.34 45.64 14.79
C GLN A 786 10.39 44.67 14.08
N ALA A 787 10.92 43.83 13.19
CA ALA A 787 10.16 42.77 12.53
C ALA A 787 9.55 41.81 13.55
N PHE A 788 10.34 41.39 14.55
CA PHE A 788 9.89 40.53 15.63
C PHE A 788 8.76 41.17 16.45
N LEU A 789 8.91 42.43 16.88
CA LEU A 789 7.89 43.13 17.67
C LEU A 789 6.57 43.24 16.91
N THR A 790 6.63 43.58 15.63
CA THR A 790 5.44 43.71 14.78
C THR A 790 4.79 42.34 14.55
N GLY A 791 5.56 41.36 14.09
CA GLY A 791 5.03 40.03 13.77
C GLY A 791 4.55 39.26 14.98
N SER A 792 5.20 39.41 16.15
CA SER A 792 4.73 38.78 17.39
C SER A 792 3.39 39.35 17.87
N GLN A 793 3.12 40.63 17.66
CA GLN A 793 1.81 41.23 17.93
C GLN A 793 0.74 40.69 16.98
N MET A 794 1.04 40.57 15.68
CA MET A 794 0.11 40.00 14.68
C MET A 794 -0.18 38.51 14.95
N GLN A 795 0.85 37.73 15.34
CA GLN A 795 0.71 36.34 15.75
C GLN A 795 -0.15 36.21 17.02
N TYR A 796 0.04 37.10 17.99
CA TYR A 796 -0.79 37.14 19.19
C TYR A 796 -2.25 37.51 18.85
N ALA A 797 -2.48 38.49 17.99
CA ALA A 797 -3.82 38.85 17.52
C ALA A 797 -4.52 37.68 16.82
N SER A 798 -3.80 36.91 16.01
CA SER A 798 -4.31 35.69 15.37
C SER A 798 -4.67 34.59 16.36
N THR A 799 -3.90 34.46 17.45
CA THR A 799 -4.23 33.56 18.56
C THR A 799 -5.52 33.98 19.23
N VAL A 800 -5.69 35.28 19.47
CA VAL A 800 -6.92 35.84 20.04
C VAL A 800 -8.10 35.62 19.08
N ASP A 801 -7.93 35.78 17.77
CA ASP A 801 -8.97 35.48 16.76
C ASP A 801 -9.41 34.01 16.82
N ASP A 802 -8.49 33.05 16.84
CA ASP A 802 -8.80 31.61 16.97
C ASP A 802 -9.58 31.33 18.27
N MET A 803 -9.14 31.91 19.40
CA MET A 803 -9.80 31.77 20.69
C MET A 803 -11.21 32.39 20.69
N LEU A 804 -11.37 33.58 20.09
CA LEU A 804 -12.66 34.27 20.00
C LEU A 804 -13.61 33.53 19.05
N ARG A 805 -13.13 33.03 17.91
CA ARG A 805 -13.91 32.16 17.02
C ARG A 805 -14.39 30.93 17.77
N PHE A 806 -13.54 30.28 18.54
CA PHE A 806 -13.95 29.15 19.38
C PHE A 806 -15.01 29.54 20.43
N LEU A 807 -14.87 30.68 21.10
CA LEU A 807 -15.79 31.14 22.15
C LEU A 807 -17.13 31.62 21.60
N PHE A 808 -17.11 32.32 20.46
CA PHE A 808 -18.24 33.03 19.88
C PHE A 808 -18.76 32.42 18.58
N PHE A 809 -18.35 31.18 18.23
CA PHE A 809 -18.96 30.44 17.13
C PHE A 809 -20.46 30.30 17.39
N SER A 810 -21.24 31.14 16.73
CA SER A 810 -22.66 31.42 16.97
C SER A 810 -23.51 31.18 15.73
N ALA A 811 -22.89 30.68 14.64
CA ALA A 811 -23.63 30.25 13.48
C ALA A 811 -24.53 29.07 13.85
N ASP A 812 -25.80 29.15 13.45
CA ASP A 812 -26.70 28.00 13.40
C ASP A 812 -26.06 26.97 12.47
N ILE A 813 -25.36 25.98 13.04
CA ILE A 813 -24.81 24.88 12.26
C ILE A 813 -26.00 24.10 11.72
N VAL A 814 -26.16 24.12 10.41
CA VAL A 814 -27.20 23.39 9.70
C VAL A 814 -27.14 21.92 10.13
N GLY A 815 -28.25 21.41 10.66
CA GLY A 815 -28.36 20.05 11.20
C GLY A 815 -28.03 19.88 12.69
N CYS A 816 -27.59 20.93 13.41
CA CYS A 816 -27.46 20.88 14.87
C CYS A 816 -28.83 20.95 15.54
N THR A 817 -29.27 19.82 16.13
CA THR A 817 -30.58 19.72 16.81
C THR A 817 -30.60 20.32 18.21
N GLN A 818 -29.44 20.64 18.80
CA GLN A 818 -29.32 21.17 20.16
C GLN A 818 -28.26 22.30 20.27
N PRO A 819 -28.45 23.44 19.57
CA PRO A 819 -27.44 24.50 19.45
C PRO A 819 -27.06 25.11 20.81
N VAL A 820 -28.03 25.39 21.67
CA VAL A 820 -27.80 25.97 23.02
C VAL A 820 -27.00 25.01 23.91
N ARG A 821 -27.26 23.70 23.83
CA ARG A 821 -26.51 22.69 24.60
C ARG A 821 -25.08 22.59 24.10
N CYS A 822 -24.89 22.53 22.78
CA CYS A 822 -23.56 22.47 22.17
C CYS A 822 -22.74 23.72 22.52
N GLN A 823 -23.34 24.91 22.43
CA GLN A 823 -22.71 26.17 22.82
C GLN A 823 -22.28 26.16 24.30
N ARG A 824 -23.17 25.73 25.21
CA ARG A 824 -22.85 25.62 26.63
C ARG A 824 -21.70 24.64 26.91
N ARG A 825 -21.71 23.48 26.26
CA ARG A 825 -20.65 22.46 26.42
C ARG A 825 -19.30 22.93 25.89
N ARG A 826 -19.29 23.68 24.79
CA ARG A 826 -18.09 24.31 24.25
C ARG A 826 -17.49 25.32 25.21
N LEU A 827 -18.31 26.21 25.77
CA LEU A 827 -17.87 27.19 26.78
C LEU A 827 -17.28 26.49 28.00
N GLN A 828 -17.92 25.43 28.49
CA GLN A 828 -17.41 24.63 29.61
C GLN A 828 -16.05 23.97 29.28
N ALA A 829 -15.87 23.43 28.07
CA ALA A 829 -14.62 22.83 27.65
C ALA A 829 -13.48 23.85 27.51
N PHE A 830 -13.79 25.07 27.07
CA PHE A 830 -12.83 26.18 27.08
C PHE A 830 -12.46 26.58 28.51
N GLU A 831 -13.45 26.77 29.38
CA GLU A 831 -13.26 27.16 30.77
C GLU A 831 -12.44 26.14 31.57
N ALA A 832 -12.71 24.83 31.39
CA ALA A 832 -12.00 23.75 32.05
C ALA A 832 -10.49 23.76 31.76
N LYS A 833 -10.09 24.29 30.60
CA LYS A 833 -8.69 24.40 30.16
C LYS A 833 -8.20 25.85 30.12
N ARG A 834 -8.93 26.80 30.71
CA ARG A 834 -8.64 28.24 30.61
C ARG A 834 -7.23 28.60 31.08
N GLN A 835 -6.75 28.02 32.18
CA GLN A 835 -5.41 28.32 32.70
C GLN A 835 -4.29 27.79 31.78
N ASP A 836 -4.43 26.59 31.23
CA ASP A 836 -3.48 26.03 30.26
C ASP A 836 -3.51 26.80 28.94
N ARG A 837 -4.68 27.25 28.50
CA ARG A 837 -4.85 28.07 27.28
C ARG A 837 -4.26 29.46 27.44
N LEU A 838 -4.43 30.10 28.59
CA LEU A 838 -3.79 31.39 28.88
C LEU A 838 -2.26 31.27 28.92
N ARG A 839 -1.72 30.13 29.37
CA ARG A 839 -0.27 29.83 29.31
C ARG A 839 0.22 29.51 27.89
N SER A 840 -0.65 29.04 27.00
CA SER A 840 -0.35 28.66 25.61
C SER A 840 -0.74 29.72 24.58
N SER A 841 -1.22 30.89 25.04
CA SER A 841 -1.85 31.97 24.25
C SER A 841 -0.95 32.70 23.23
N TYR A 842 0.21 32.14 22.92
CA TYR A 842 1.17 32.69 21.96
C TYR A 842 1.54 31.68 20.86
N ASP A 843 1.00 30.46 20.91
CA ASP A 843 1.18 29.41 19.89
C ASP A 843 -0.18 29.08 19.25
N PRO A 844 -0.62 29.87 18.25
CA PRO A 844 -1.91 29.69 17.58
C PRO A 844 -2.10 28.31 16.95
N LEU A 845 -1.00 27.67 16.49
CA LEU A 845 -1.04 26.32 15.94
C LEU A 845 -1.15 25.21 16.99
N LYS A 846 -1.07 25.55 18.29
CA LYS A 846 -1.16 24.57 19.39
C LYS A 846 -2.13 24.98 20.51
N ILE A 847 -3.02 25.94 20.23
CA ILE A 847 -4.10 26.29 21.16
C ILE A 847 -4.97 25.06 21.45
N TRP A 848 -5.18 24.21 20.42
CA TRP A 848 -5.95 22.96 20.51
C TRP A 848 -5.07 21.76 20.19
N ARG A 849 -4.95 20.84 21.15
CA ARG A 849 -4.28 19.54 20.97
C ARG A 849 -5.28 18.48 20.54
N LYS A 850 -4.79 17.36 19.99
CA LYS A 850 -5.62 16.20 19.59
C LYS A 850 -6.59 15.77 20.71
N ASP A 851 -6.11 15.72 21.96
CA ASP A 851 -6.91 15.33 23.12
C ASP A 851 -7.92 16.40 23.55
N ASP A 852 -7.75 17.66 23.10
CA ASP A 852 -8.71 18.73 23.39
C ASP A 852 -10.01 18.52 22.63
N TRP A 853 -9.95 18.02 21.39
CA TRP A 853 -11.12 17.71 20.57
C TRP A 853 -11.90 16.53 21.14
N ALA A 854 -11.20 15.48 21.59
CA ALA A 854 -11.80 14.34 22.28
C ALA A 854 -12.49 14.72 23.61
N SER A 855 -12.07 15.83 24.23
CA SER A 855 -12.66 16.31 25.49
C SER A 855 -13.99 17.09 25.33
N LEU A 856 -14.50 17.26 24.11
CA LEU A 856 -15.77 17.97 23.81
C LEU A 856 -17.03 17.13 24.05
N ASN A 857 -17.06 16.37 25.14
CA ASN A 857 -18.20 15.52 25.49
C ASN A 857 -19.51 16.32 25.61
N GLY A 858 -20.50 15.92 24.82
CA GLY A 858 -21.83 16.55 24.77
C GLY A 858 -21.98 17.72 23.79
N VAL A 859 -20.96 18.00 22.97
CA VAL A 859 -21.08 18.77 21.72
C VAL A 859 -21.43 17.79 20.60
N CYS A 860 -22.42 18.09 19.75
CA CYS A 860 -22.80 17.19 18.66
C CYS A 860 -21.69 17.09 17.59
N HIS A 861 -21.66 15.98 16.86
CA HIS A 861 -20.63 15.68 15.86
C HIS A 861 -20.47 16.79 14.79
N LEU A 862 -21.57 17.33 14.27
CA LEU A 862 -21.55 18.43 13.30
C LEU A 862 -20.90 19.70 13.86
N CYS A 863 -21.17 20.03 15.12
CA CYS A 863 -20.50 21.14 15.80
C CYS A 863 -19.01 20.87 16.02
N GLN A 864 -18.62 19.63 16.34
CA GLN A 864 -17.21 19.28 16.49
C GLN A 864 -16.45 19.42 15.15
N ILE A 865 -17.01 18.91 14.05
CA ILE A 865 -16.44 19.06 12.71
C ILE A 865 -16.24 20.53 12.37
N SER A 866 -17.30 21.34 12.51
CA SER A 866 -17.25 22.76 12.15
C SER A 866 -16.23 23.55 12.98
N MET A 867 -16.03 23.17 14.24
CA MET A 867 -15.00 23.77 15.10
C MET A 867 -13.58 23.37 14.71
N VAL A 868 -13.37 22.09 14.38
CA VAL A 868 -12.08 21.59 13.87
C VAL A 868 -11.74 22.29 12.57
N GLN A 869 -12.72 22.45 11.68
CA GLN A 869 -12.57 23.18 10.43
C GLN A 869 -12.21 24.65 10.67
N ALA A 870 -12.92 25.37 11.54
CA ALA A 870 -12.63 26.77 11.85
C ALA A 870 -11.22 26.97 12.45
N HIS A 871 -10.75 26.02 13.27
CA HIS A 871 -9.39 26.01 13.79
C HIS A 871 -8.36 25.79 12.66
N HIS A 872 -8.61 24.82 11.78
CA HIS A 872 -7.75 24.57 10.63
C HIS A 872 -7.67 25.77 9.68
N GLU A 873 -8.79 26.44 9.41
CA GLU A 873 -8.83 27.66 8.59
C GLU A 873 -7.99 28.79 9.20
N THR A 874 -8.04 28.94 10.53
CA THR A 874 -7.24 29.96 11.23
C THR A 874 -5.76 29.60 11.23
N ALA A 875 -5.42 28.33 11.46
CA ALA A 875 -4.06 27.82 11.35
C ALA A 875 -3.46 28.00 9.94
N GLN A 876 -4.27 27.78 8.90
CA GLN A 876 -3.86 27.96 7.51
C GLN A 876 -3.67 29.45 7.18
N ARG A 877 -4.60 30.33 7.60
CA ARG A 877 -4.47 31.78 7.38
C ARG A 877 -3.20 32.32 8.03
N LEU A 878 -2.99 31.99 9.31
CA LEU A 878 -1.76 32.37 10.01
C LEU A 878 -0.53 31.88 9.27
N THR A 879 -0.51 30.60 8.87
CA THR A 879 0.62 30.02 8.16
C THR A 879 0.91 30.78 6.87
N ASN A 880 -0.11 31.10 6.08
CA ASN A 880 0.03 31.85 4.82
C ASN A 880 0.52 33.29 5.04
N GLU A 881 0.05 33.96 6.09
CA GLU A 881 0.41 35.34 6.41
C GLU A 881 1.74 35.46 7.17
N LEU A 882 2.28 34.35 7.69
CA LEU A 882 3.44 34.35 8.58
C LEU A 882 4.65 35.14 8.05
N PRO A 883 5.07 35.03 6.77
CA PRO A 883 6.17 35.84 6.26
C PRO A 883 5.85 37.33 6.30
N ASN A 884 4.63 37.70 5.88
CA ASN A 884 4.18 39.10 5.85
C ASN A 884 4.14 39.70 7.26
N MET A 885 3.75 38.91 8.28
CA MET A 885 3.75 39.37 9.68
C MET A 885 5.13 39.85 10.14
N TYR A 886 6.19 39.21 9.67
CA TYR A 886 7.58 39.55 10.01
C TYR A 886 8.27 40.41 8.93
N GLY A 887 7.52 40.99 7.98
CA GLY A 887 8.09 41.82 6.92
C GLY A 887 9.00 41.06 5.95
N LEU A 888 8.77 39.76 5.77
CA LEU A 888 9.52 38.89 4.87
C LEU A 888 8.79 38.76 3.51
N PRO A 889 9.52 38.37 2.44
CA PRO A 889 8.90 38.04 1.15
C PRO A 889 7.83 36.95 1.28
N SER A 890 6.90 36.89 0.32
CA SER A 890 5.86 35.86 0.30
C SER A 890 6.46 34.44 0.26
N TRP A 891 5.66 33.46 0.69
CA TRP A 891 6.08 32.05 0.62
C TRP A 891 6.52 31.61 -0.77
N THR A 892 5.92 32.13 -1.84
CA THR A 892 6.33 31.84 -3.22
C THR A 892 7.78 32.29 -3.49
N VAL A 893 8.14 33.50 -3.04
CA VAL A 893 9.50 34.02 -3.19
C VAL A 893 10.47 33.24 -2.31
N LEU A 894 10.10 32.99 -1.06
CA LEU A 894 10.93 32.23 -0.13
C LEU A 894 11.15 30.78 -0.59
N ASP A 895 10.13 30.13 -1.15
CA ASP A 895 10.23 28.78 -1.72
C ASP A 895 11.11 28.76 -2.96
N THR A 896 11.02 29.77 -3.82
CA THR A 896 11.92 29.91 -4.99
C THR A 896 13.37 30.05 -4.54
N LEU A 897 13.64 30.92 -3.56
CA LEU A 897 14.98 31.08 -2.99
C LEU A 897 15.48 29.78 -2.35
N ARG A 898 14.61 29.05 -1.66
CA ARG A 898 14.92 27.74 -1.08
C ARG A 898 15.26 26.70 -2.14
N LYS A 899 14.45 26.58 -3.19
CA LYS A 899 14.65 25.64 -4.31
C LYS A 899 15.95 25.94 -5.04
N ASN A 900 16.23 27.21 -5.31
CA ASN A 900 17.50 27.63 -5.91
C ASN A 900 18.70 27.28 -5.01
N ALA A 901 18.53 27.33 -3.70
CA ALA A 901 19.61 27.08 -2.75
C ALA A 901 19.82 25.60 -2.38
N LEU A 902 18.81 24.74 -2.49
CA LEU A 902 18.86 23.33 -2.05
C LEU A 902 18.61 22.30 -3.17
N GLY A 903 18.02 22.69 -4.31
CA GLY A 903 17.68 21.79 -5.40
C GLY A 903 16.92 20.55 -4.94
N ASP A 904 17.27 19.39 -5.51
CA ASP A 904 16.65 18.09 -5.21
C ASP A 904 16.98 17.56 -3.80
N THR A 905 18.02 18.10 -3.14
CA THR A 905 18.41 17.68 -1.78
C THR A 905 17.38 18.06 -0.72
N PHE A 906 16.47 18.99 -1.05
CA PHE A 906 15.33 19.32 -0.20
C PHE A 906 14.39 18.13 0.05
N GLN A 907 14.31 17.18 -0.89
CA GLN A 907 13.46 15.98 -0.74
C GLN A 907 13.81 15.20 0.52
N LEU A 908 15.09 15.19 0.91
CA LEU A 908 15.54 14.57 2.17
C LEU A 908 14.85 15.17 3.41
N LEU A 909 14.54 16.48 3.45
CA LEU A 909 13.80 17.08 4.57
C LEU A 909 12.34 16.62 4.62
N VAL A 910 11.75 16.28 3.46
CA VAL A 910 10.37 15.79 3.31
C VAL A 910 10.29 14.32 3.72
N ASP A 911 11.24 13.49 3.29
CA ASP A 911 11.27 12.04 3.54
C ASP A 911 11.48 11.68 5.02
N VAL A 912 12.00 12.62 5.82
CA VAL A 912 12.28 12.44 7.25
C VAL A 912 11.32 13.28 8.12
N THR A 913 10.23 13.80 7.59
CA THR A 913 9.10 14.32 8.41
C THR A 913 8.07 13.21 8.61
N PRO A 914 7.53 12.97 9.82
CA PRO A 914 6.47 11.98 9.97
C PRO A 914 5.19 12.56 9.37
N SER A 915 4.44 11.72 8.66
CA SER A 915 3.08 12.01 8.15
C SER A 915 2.17 12.64 9.20
#